data_AF-A0A369S6B0-F1
#
_entry.id   AF-A0A369S6B0-F1
#
_cell.length_a   1.000
_cell.length_b   1.000
_cell.length_c   1.000
_cell.angle_alpha   90.00
_cell.angle_beta   90.00
_cell.angle_gamma   90.00
#
_symmetry.space_group_name_H-M   'P 1'
#
loop_
_entity.id
_entity.type
_entity.pdbx_description
1 polymer ?
#
loop_
_entity_poly.entity_id
_entity_poly.type
_entity_poly.pdbx_seq_one_letter_code
_entity_poly.pdbx_strand_id
1 'polypeptide(L)'
;MDIGFRNLRDILNAENFDAEEYAEDLSGNLDGLQDLLRVRKCIHAISEETSVALKRNVYKNYKQFIDTSKEISYLETEMYQLSHLLSEEKAMISSLSELSVLNSGASKSSIKEKDKFVKDEQLQQLLDSIEGYKDAEVTSDTHIITQGNLLEINPDTKQALRNVFMFLLSDRILVTTPLPQRERKNNLKYKLEAEYLFGSFAVVDVLSDSGVKNAFKFLPSEAFYQAGSSEAKSMWLKTIREAMESADSRNMLQAKDDPISSTEININVDFNQQSHASDPTSAEEVTQLFEDLDICVAQRDFEGAATFVIKIHDIIAHRGGTEDKEYKKRLDEITLELSSNLAQELTSFYGSSLPGGTSSVRKAVDILKRLERTSLACQLFMKNRSFATRYKLRQLKIEGAITLYITKLSRTFFNEMIRAAKEFRTSFEDKPECFSSFVIWARGEMKAFVSSFSRQVFRNNLNISVVSECVRVACNYCDELKSVGFDLKFILHRVLLKNILETIFDARDQLIDACKHRAIDEQWRSVNLRKEETAQVLVHEMNNYGIESFQNYIYNGCVILLSESVIAFVKRIMTFLEGCFQFDVCEINAVIVECICDIFKCQIRNMKATLASKQFANEKPFILKNAVFLNHCLLSCIKRKTEAIFGYSFKEFRQLSSFIDSELAINEKANATKSQADYPSLKSGQSASLDEEFDYDDAEFV
;
A
#
# COMPACT_ATOMS: atom_id res chain seq x y z
N MET A 1 71.10 -3.00 14.82
CA MET A 1 70.15 -1.98 15.29
C MET A 1 69.02 -2.74 15.96
N ASP A 2 68.96 -2.74 17.31
CA ASP A 2 67.93 -3.48 18.05
C ASP A 2 66.58 -2.77 17.89
N ILE A 3 65.76 -3.26 16.96
CA ILE A 3 64.37 -2.80 16.83
C ILE A 3 63.59 -3.44 17.98
N GLY A 4 63.55 -2.75 19.11
CA GLY A 4 62.76 -3.17 20.26
C GLY A 4 61.28 -3.35 19.90
N PHE A 5 60.65 -4.38 20.49
CA PHE A 5 59.26 -4.81 20.25
C PHE A 5 58.20 -3.70 20.23
N ARG A 6 58.44 -2.58 20.94
CA ARG A 6 57.54 -1.41 20.96
C ARG A 6 57.62 -0.57 19.68
N ASN A 7 58.82 -0.35 19.15
CA ASN A 7 59.02 0.45 17.93
C ASN A 7 58.33 -0.19 16.72
N LEU A 8 58.31 -1.52 16.65
CA LEU A 8 57.68 -2.26 15.57
C LEU A 8 56.15 -2.07 15.54
N ARG A 9 55.50 -1.99 16.72
CA ARG A 9 54.05 -1.82 16.82
C ARG A 9 53.60 -0.41 16.42
N ASP A 10 54.41 0.59 16.72
CA ASP A 10 54.13 1.99 16.38
C ASP A 10 54.33 2.25 14.88
N ILE A 11 55.32 1.61 14.25
CA ILE A 11 55.54 1.68 12.80
C ILE A 11 54.38 1.01 12.04
N LEU A 12 53.91 -0.16 12.49
CA LEU A 12 52.82 -0.91 11.84
C LEU A 12 51.43 -0.27 12.02
N ASN A 13 51.26 0.61 13.00
CA ASN A 13 49.99 1.33 13.25
C ASN A 13 49.95 2.74 12.63
N ALA A 14 50.96 3.14 11.86
CA ALA A 14 50.98 4.44 11.21
C ALA A 14 49.92 4.52 10.09
N GLU A 15 49.20 5.64 9.98
CA GLU A 15 48.09 5.81 9.02
C GLU A 15 48.51 5.73 7.54
N ASN A 16 49.78 5.97 7.23
CA ASN A 16 50.37 5.90 5.89
C ASN A 16 51.43 4.79 5.76
N PHE A 17 51.21 3.64 6.41
CA PHE A 17 52.14 2.51 6.34
C PHE A 17 52.07 1.80 4.97
N ASP A 18 53.20 1.75 4.26
CA ASP A 18 53.36 0.97 3.04
C ASP A 18 54.10 -0.35 3.33
N ALA A 19 53.45 -1.47 3.06
CA ALA A 19 53.96 -2.80 3.34
C ALA A 19 55.07 -3.24 2.38
N GLU A 20 55.08 -2.73 1.14
CA GLU A 20 56.08 -3.09 0.13
C GLU A 20 57.38 -2.32 0.38
N GLU A 21 57.31 -1.01 0.63
CA GLU A 21 58.47 -0.17 0.99
C GLU A 21 59.14 -0.65 2.29
N TYR A 22 58.32 -1.01 3.30
CA TYR A 22 58.83 -1.57 4.55
C TYR A 22 59.51 -2.93 4.36
N ALA A 23 58.97 -3.79 3.49
CA ALA A 23 59.58 -5.10 3.21
C ALA A 23 60.89 -4.97 2.41
N GLU A 24 60.97 -4.01 1.49
CA GLU A 24 62.18 -3.70 0.74
C GLU A 24 63.28 -3.16 1.66
N ASP A 25 62.98 -2.20 2.55
CA ASP A 25 63.95 -1.62 3.49
C ASP A 25 64.41 -2.65 4.55
N LEU A 26 63.53 -3.56 4.96
CA LEU A 26 63.86 -4.69 5.84
C LEU A 26 64.80 -5.70 5.16
N SER A 27 64.64 -5.90 3.85
CA SER A 27 65.49 -6.81 3.05
C SER A 27 66.85 -6.21 2.68
N GLY A 28 66.92 -4.87 2.55
CA GLY A 28 68.15 -4.15 2.22
C GLY A 28 69.09 -3.91 3.41
N ASN A 29 68.56 -3.81 4.63
CA ASN A 29 69.34 -3.46 5.83
C ASN A 29 69.68 -4.65 6.77
N LEU A 30 69.18 -5.87 6.51
CA LEU A 30 69.40 -7.04 7.36
C LEU A 30 70.18 -8.16 6.64
N ASP A 31 71.48 -8.26 6.89
CA ASP A 31 72.38 -9.27 6.28
C ASP A 31 72.26 -10.69 6.88
N GLY A 32 71.36 -10.92 7.84
CA GLY A 32 71.26 -12.19 8.60
C GLY A 32 69.91 -12.89 8.47
N LEU A 33 69.90 -14.12 7.93
CA LEU A 33 68.71 -15.00 7.89
C LEU A 33 68.09 -15.24 9.28
N GLN A 34 68.90 -15.21 10.34
CA GLN A 34 68.40 -15.33 11.71
C GLN A 34 67.63 -14.10 12.19
N ASP A 35 68.00 -12.90 11.74
CA ASP A 35 67.35 -11.66 12.16
C ASP A 35 66.01 -11.48 11.43
N LEU A 36 65.92 -11.87 10.15
CA LEU A 36 64.65 -11.95 9.42
C LEU A 36 63.67 -12.94 10.07
N LEU A 37 64.14 -14.11 10.51
CA LEU A 37 63.32 -15.09 11.22
C LEU A 37 62.84 -14.58 12.59
N ARG A 38 63.66 -13.78 13.29
CA ARG A 38 63.26 -13.14 14.55
C ARG A 38 62.20 -12.08 14.32
N VAL A 39 62.39 -11.17 13.36
CA VAL A 39 61.41 -10.14 13.02
C VAL A 39 60.09 -10.76 12.56
N ARG A 40 60.12 -11.81 11.72
CA ARG A 40 58.92 -12.55 11.32
C ARG A 40 58.17 -13.16 12.51
N LYS A 41 58.90 -13.76 13.46
CA LYS A 41 58.29 -14.28 14.70
C LYS A 41 57.66 -13.17 15.55
N CYS A 42 58.31 -12.01 15.65
CA CYS A 42 57.77 -10.86 16.36
C CYS A 42 56.49 -10.32 15.70
N ILE A 43 56.48 -10.19 14.36
CA ILE A 43 55.27 -9.76 13.61
C ILE A 43 54.13 -10.75 13.82
N HIS A 44 54.42 -12.06 13.74
CA HIS A 44 53.40 -13.09 13.98
C HIS A 44 52.84 -13.02 15.40
N ALA A 45 53.69 -12.81 16.41
CA ALA A 45 53.26 -12.66 17.80
C ALA A 45 52.37 -11.41 18.01
N ILE A 46 52.74 -10.28 17.39
CA ILE A 46 51.93 -9.05 17.45
C ILE A 46 50.58 -9.25 16.73
N SER A 47 50.56 -9.95 15.59
CA SER A 47 49.33 -10.26 14.85
C SER A 47 48.37 -11.16 15.65
N GLU A 48 48.92 -12.16 16.34
CA GLU A 48 48.11 -13.05 17.17
C GLU A 48 47.56 -12.32 18.40
N GLU A 49 48.38 -11.46 19.03
CA GLU A 49 47.95 -10.61 20.15
C GLU A 49 46.87 -9.59 19.72
N THR A 50 47.00 -8.95 18.56
CA THR A 50 45.99 -8.01 18.05
C THR A 50 44.70 -8.73 17.66
N SER A 51 44.76 -9.94 17.08
CA SER A 51 43.59 -10.76 16.80
C SER A 51 42.81 -11.12 18.08
N VAL A 52 43.52 -11.51 19.13
CA VAL A 52 42.91 -11.80 20.44
C VAL A 52 42.36 -10.53 21.08
N ALA A 53 43.08 -9.40 21.01
CA ALA A 53 42.62 -8.12 21.53
C ALA A 53 41.36 -7.61 20.80
N LEU A 54 41.31 -7.74 19.47
CA LEU A 54 40.15 -7.42 18.65
C LEU A 54 38.96 -8.29 19.02
N LYS A 55 39.15 -9.61 19.11
CA LYS A 55 38.09 -10.54 19.56
C LYS A 55 37.58 -10.12 20.94
N ARG A 56 38.46 -9.83 21.89
CA ARG A 56 38.07 -9.41 23.25
C ARG A 56 37.34 -8.07 23.25
N ASN A 57 37.75 -7.11 22.41
CA ASN A 57 37.11 -5.80 22.29
C ASN A 57 35.72 -5.91 21.64
N VAL A 58 35.59 -6.73 20.58
CA VAL A 58 34.32 -7.06 19.95
C VAL A 58 33.40 -7.77 20.95
N TYR A 59 33.88 -8.77 21.69
CA TYR A 59 33.08 -9.45 22.73
C TYR A 59 32.64 -8.51 23.86
N LYS A 60 33.52 -7.61 24.30
CA LYS A 60 33.21 -6.65 25.37
C LYS A 60 32.13 -5.64 24.94
N ASN A 61 32.20 -5.16 23.70
CA ASN A 61 31.23 -4.21 23.16
C ASN A 61 30.07 -4.89 22.42
N TYR A 62 30.07 -6.22 22.31
CA TYR A 62 29.07 -6.99 21.58
C TYR A 62 27.66 -6.68 22.07
N LYS A 63 27.48 -6.59 23.39
CA LYS A 63 26.20 -6.22 24.00
C LYS A 63 25.77 -4.80 23.59
N GLN A 64 26.67 -3.83 23.60
CA GLN A 64 26.37 -2.46 23.16
C GLN A 64 26.06 -2.41 21.66
N PHE A 65 26.76 -3.17 20.81
CA PHE A 65 26.45 -3.24 19.37
C PHE A 65 25.09 -3.88 19.09
N ILE A 66 24.73 -4.94 19.82
CA ILE A 66 23.43 -5.59 19.68
C ILE A 66 22.32 -4.69 20.20
N ASP A 67 22.52 -4.05 21.35
CA ASP A 67 21.52 -3.18 21.95
C ASP A 67 21.32 -1.91 21.10
N THR A 68 22.39 -1.30 20.59
CA THR A 68 22.28 -0.16 19.64
C THR A 68 21.66 -0.59 18.30
N SER A 69 21.99 -1.77 17.77
CA SER A 69 21.36 -2.26 16.53
C SER A 69 19.86 -2.54 16.71
N LYS A 70 19.45 -3.05 17.88
CA LYS A 70 18.04 -3.24 18.22
C LYS A 70 17.32 -1.90 18.40
N GLU A 71 17.97 -0.93 19.04
CA GLU A 71 17.42 0.41 19.24
C GLU A 71 17.28 1.17 17.92
N ILE A 72 18.26 1.03 17.00
CA ILE A 72 18.17 1.54 15.62
C ILE A 72 17.01 0.89 14.86
N SER A 73 16.84 -0.44 14.97
CA SER A 73 15.74 -1.15 14.30
C SER A 73 14.36 -0.75 14.88
N TYR A 74 14.30 -0.52 16.19
CA TYR A 74 13.10 -0.01 16.86
C TYR A 74 12.78 1.43 16.41
N LEU A 75 13.77 2.31 16.41
CA LEU A 75 13.65 3.69 15.91
C LEU A 75 13.28 3.75 14.44
N GLU A 76 13.83 2.86 13.60
CA GLU A 76 13.46 2.75 12.19
C GLU A 76 11.98 2.41 12.04
N THR A 77 11.49 1.46 12.85
CA THR A 77 10.06 1.08 12.87
C THR A 77 9.18 2.25 13.32
N GLU A 78 9.54 2.97 14.39
CA GLU A 78 8.80 4.16 14.84
C GLU A 78 8.87 5.30 13.81
N MET A 79 10.00 5.50 13.14
CA MET A 79 10.15 6.51 12.09
C MET A 79 9.28 6.18 10.87
N TYR A 80 9.14 4.90 10.51
CA TYR A 80 8.20 4.46 9.48
C TYR A 80 6.75 4.70 9.90
N GLN A 81 6.40 4.43 11.15
CA GLN A 81 5.05 4.73 11.68
C GLN A 81 4.77 6.23 11.69
N LEU A 82 5.71 7.05 12.14
CA LEU A 82 5.59 8.50 12.14
C LEU A 82 5.51 9.05 10.70
N SER A 83 6.31 8.53 9.78
CA SER A 83 6.26 8.90 8.35
C SER A 83 4.90 8.54 7.73
N HIS A 84 4.32 7.42 8.15
CA HIS A 84 2.97 7.03 7.74
C HIS A 84 1.91 7.97 8.32
N LEU A 85 1.95 8.25 9.62
CA LEU A 85 1.03 9.17 10.28
C LEU A 85 1.14 10.59 9.70
N LEU A 86 2.35 11.07 9.43
CA LEU A 86 2.58 12.37 8.78
C LEU A 86 2.13 12.37 7.32
N SER A 87 2.25 11.25 6.59
CA SER A 87 1.66 11.14 5.25
C SER A 87 0.14 11.12 5.30
N GLU A 88 -0.46 10.48 6.31
CA GLU A 88 -1.90 10.49 6.54
C GLU A 88 -2.39 11.87 6.93
N GLU A 89 -1.73 12.57 7.86
CA GLU A 89 -2.04 13.94 8.21
C GLU A 89 -1.83 14.88 7.03
N LYS A 90 -0.74 14.74 6.26
CA LYS A 90 -0.54 15.51 5.04
C LYS A 90 -1.62 15.23 4.00
N ALA A 91 -2.06 13.99 3.85
CA ALA A 91 -3.16 13.64 2.96
C ALA A 91 -4.49 14.21 3.46
N MET A 92 -4.73 14.21 4.77
CA MET A 92 -5.89 14.86 5.38
C MET A 92 -5.85 16.37 5.19
N ILE A 93 -4.72 17.02 5.46
CA ILE A 93 -4.51 18.46 5.23
C ILE A 93 -4.64 18.79 3.75
N SER A 94 -4.09 17.98 2.83
CA SER A 94 -4.25 18.16 1.39
C SER A 94 -5.73 18.05 1.01
N SER A 95 -6.44 17.03 1.52
CA SER A 95 -7.87 16.87 1.26
C SER A 95 -8.72 18.00 1.84
N LEU A 96 -8.37 18.52 3.02
CA LEU A 96 -9.03 19.65 3.67
C LEU A 96 -8.68 20.97 2.96
N SER A 97 -7.46 21.10 2.43
CA SER A 97 -7.01 22.24 1.64
C SER A 97 -7.63 22.26 0.25
N GLU A 98 -7.84 21.08 -0.36
CA GLU A 98 -8.56 20.93 -1.62
C GLU A 98 -10.06 21.20 -1.39
N LEU A 99 -10.62 20.77 -0.26
CA LEU A 99 -11.97 21.15 0.18
C LEU A 99 -12.11 22.65 0.44
N SER A 100 -11.11 23.32 1.03
CA SER A 100 -11.16 24.75 1.35
C SER A 100 -10.87 25.64 0.13
N VAL A 101 -9.99 25.22 -0.78
CA VAL A 101 -9.71 25.89 -2.05
C VAL A 101 -10.91 25.76 -3.01
N LEU A 102 -11.57 24.59 -3.04
CA LEU A 102 -12.81 24.39 -3.82
C LEU A 102 -14.05 25.06 -3.20
N ASN A 103 -14.03 25.39 -1.90
CA ASN A 103 -15.10 26.14 -1.22
C ASN A 103 -14.95 27.68 -1.32
N SER A 104 -13.93 28.20 -1.99
CA SER A 104 -13.77 29.65 -2.21
C SER A 104 -14.81 30.25 -3.17
N GLY A 105 -15.69 29.43 -3.77
CA GLY A 105 -16.65 29.88 -4.80
C GLY A 105 -18.12 29.45 -4.65
N ALA A 106 -18.58 28.84 -3.54
CA ALA A 106 -19.99 28.40 -3.46
C ALA A 106 -20.63 28.52 -2.05
N SER A 107 -21.53 29.50 -1.96
CA SER A 107 -22.81 29.53 -1.24
C SER A 107 -22.91 29.06 0.23
N LYS A 108 -23.15 30.07 1.08
CA LYS A 108 -23.19 30.14 2.55
C LYS A 108 -24.54 29.74 3.22
N SER A 109 -25.44 28.97 2.62
CA SER A 109 -26.81 28.82 3.18
C SER A 109 -27.05 27.58 4.06
N SER A 110 -26.48 26.41 3.76
CA SER A 110 -26.97 25.16 4.39
C SER A 110 -26.03 24.52 5.43
N ILE A 111 -24.80 25.01 5.57
CA ILE A 111 -23.83 24.56 6.60
C ILE A 111 -23.99 25.35 7.91
N LYS A 112 -24.67 26.51 7.87
CA LYS A 112 -24.75 27.45 9.01
C LYS A 112 -25.36 26.84 10.28
N GLU A 113 -26.33 25.93 10.20
CA GLU A 113 -26.99 25.42 11.41
C GLU A 113 -26.16 24.39 12.19
N LYS A 114 -25.43 23.49 11.50
CA LYS A 114 -24.58 22.49 12.16
C LYS A 114 -23.21 23.05 12.55
N ASP A 115 -22.66 23.97 11.76
CA ASP A 115 -21.42 24.68 12.12
C ASP A 115 -21.65 25.68 13.26
N LYS A 116 -22.84 26.31 13.36
CA LYS A 116 -23.18 27.18 14.50
C LYS A 116 -23.14 26.39 15.80
N PHE A 117 -23.82 25.25 15.87
CA PHE A 117 -23.90 24.46 17.10
C PHE A 117 -22.54 24.01 17.65
N VAL A 118 -21.61 23.60 16.76
CA VAL A 118 -20.25 23.18 17.15
C VAL A 118 -19.34 24.38 17.47
N LYS A 119 -19.52 25.52 16.80
CA LYS A 119 -18.76 26.76 17.08
C LYS A 119 -19.24 27.45 18.35
N ASP A 120 -20.53 27.36 18.67
CA ASP A 120 -21.13 27.90 19.89
C ASP A 120 -20.64 27.11 21.13
N GLU A 121 -20.53 25.78 21.05
CA GLU A 121 -19.91 24.97 22.12
C GLU A 121 -18.42 25.30 22.33
N GLN A 122 -17.66 25.50 21.25
CA GLN A 122 -16.24 25.87 21.33
C GLN A 122 -16.04 27.29 21.87
N LEU A 123 -16.93 28.23 21.52
CA LEU A 123 -16.93 29.59 22.04
C LEU A 123 -17.27 29.60 23.53
N GLN A 124 -18.30 28.87 23.96
CA GLN A 124 -18.68 28.74 25.38
C GLN A 124 -17.54 28.15 26.21
N GLN A 125 -16.91 27.06 25.75
CA GLN A 125 -15.75 26.47 26.44
C GLN A 125 -14.54 27.43 26.53
N LEU A 126 -14.37 28.33 25.56
CA LEU A 126 -13.30 29.31 25.55
C LEU A 126 -13.62 30.49 26.48
N LEU A 127 -14.84 31.01 26.47
CA LEU A 127 -15.30 32.07 27.37
C LEU A 127 -15.27 31.60 28.83
N ASP A 128 -15.66 30.35 29.11
CA ASP A 128 -15.56 29.71 30.42
C ASP A 128 -14.11 29.58 30.91
N SER A 129 -13.14 29.61 29.99
CA SER A 129 -11.70 29.53 30.30
C SER A 129 -11.05 30.90 30.57
N ILE A 130 -11.79 32.00 30.45
CA ILE A 130 -11.31 33.38 30.69
C ILE A 130 -11.83 33.87 32.05
N GLU A 131 -10.92 34.06 32.99
CA GLU A 131 -11.22 34.61 34.32
C GLU A 131 -11.60 36.09 34.21
N GLY A 132 -12.79 36.45 34.70
CA GLY A 132 -13.30 37.82 34.74
C GLY A 132 -14.33 38.19 33.66
N TYR A 133 -14.68 37.26 32.77
CA TYR A 133 -15.79 37.47 31.82
C TYR A 133 -17.13 37.42 32.54
N LYS A 134 -17.95 38.48 32.42
CA LYS A 134 -19.31 38.53 32.97
C LYS A 134 -20.30 38.19 31.86
N ASP A 135 -21.05 37.12 32.09
CA ASP A 135 -21.93 36.41 31.16
C ASP A 135 -23.18 37.18 30.66
N ALA A 136 -23.13 38.51 30.59
CA ALA A 136 -24.33 39.34 30.51
C ALA A 136 -24.84 39.65 29.09
N GLU A 137 -24.04 39.51 28.02
CA GLU A 137 -24.51 39.83 26.65
C GLU A 137 -23.78 38.98 25.58
N VAL A 138 -23.82 37.64 25.69
CA VAL A 138 -23.43 36.78 24.57
C VAL A 138 -24.63 36.70 23.61
N THR A 139 -24.68 37.62 22.65
CA THR A 139 -25.68 37.56 21.57
C THR A 139 -25.46 36.28 20.78
N SER A 140 -26.53 35.59 20.40
CA SER A 140 -26.55 34.27 19.73
C SER A 140 -25.97 34.23 18.29
N ASP A 141 -25.14 35.21 17.94
CA ASP A 141 -24.43 35.29 16.65
C ASP A 141 -22.92 35.59 16.83
N THR A 142 -22.41 35.44 18.05
CA THR A 142 -20.99 35.64 18.38
C THR A 142 -20.14 34.47 17.90
N HIS A 143 -19.04 34.75 17.20
CA HIS A 143 -18.06 33.73 16.79
C HIS A 143 -16.65 34.30 16.76
N ILE A 144 -15.64 33.42 16.85
CA ILE A 144 -14.23 33.79 16.81
C ILE A 144 -13.78 34.03 15.36
N ILE A 145 -13.22 35.21 15.09
CA ILE A 145 -12.65 35.56 13.78
C ILE A 145 -11.16 35.22 13.76
N THR A 146 -10.40 35.75 14.74
CA THR A 146 -8.93 35.58 14.80
C THR A 146 -8.44 35.58 16.25
N GLN A 147 -7.35 34.86 16.53
CA GLN A 147 -6.70 34.85 17.83
C GLN A 147 -5.17 34.86 17.70
N GLY A 148 -4.46 35.47 18.65
CA GLY A 148 -2.98 35.43 18.63
C GLY A 148 -2.27 36.18 19.75
N ASN A 149 -0.96 35.93 19.83
CA ASN A 149 -0.05 36.55 20.80
C ASN A 149 0.42 37.92 20.32
N LEU A 150 0.34 38.91 21.20
CA LEU A 150 0.81 40.28 21.00
C LEU A 150 1.58 40.76 22.24
N LEU A 151 2.41 41.78 22.06
CA LEU A 151 3.17 42.39 23.15
C LEU A 151 2.59 43.76 23.47
N GLU A 152 2.15 43.98 24.71
CA GLU A 152 1.70 45.29 25.17
C GLU A 152 2.91 46.14 25.56
N ILE A 153 2.98 47.37 25.04
CA ILE A 153 4.06 48.33 25.24
C ILE A 153 3.49 49.60 25.85
N ASN A 154 4.20 50.12 26.85
CA ASN A 154 3.86 51.40 27.46
C ASN A 154 4.19 52.55 26.50
N PRO A 155 3.25 53.48 26.22
CA PRO A 155 3.47 54.60 25.32
C PRO A 155 4.57 55.57 25.77
N ASP A 156 4.76 55.75 27.09
CA ASP A 156 5.70 56.74 27.64
C ASP A 156 7.12 56.18 27.78
N THR A 157 7.26 54.94 28.24
CA THR A 157 8.57 54.32 28.49
C THR A 157 9.11 53.52 27.30
N LYS A 158 8.26 53.23 26.30
CA LYS A 158 8.57 52.41 25.11
C LYS A 158 9.11 51.01 25.45
N GLN A 159 8.90 50.55 26.68
CA GLN A 159 9.30 49.23 27.15
C GLN A 159 8.12 48.26 27.07
N ALA A 160 8.45 47.00 26.77
CA ALA A 160 7.50 45.90 26.78
C ALA A 160 6.96 45.68 28.20
N LEU A 161 5.65 45.77 28.39
CA LEU A 161 4.98 45.55 29.66
C LEU A 161 4.69 44.06 29.88
N ARG A 162 3.94 43.44 28.95
CA ARG A 162 3.47 42.07 29.12
C ARG A 162 3.13 41.39 27.79
N ASN A 163 3.17 40.05 27.80
CA ASN A 163 2.64 39.23 26.72
C ASN A 163 1.13 39.09 26.87
N VAL A 164 0.42 39.42 25.82
CA VAL A 164 -1.03 39.44 25.76
C VAL A 164 -1.51 38.46 24.70
N PHE A 165 -2.61 37.77 24.97
CA PHE A 165 -3.34 36.97 24.00
C PHE A 165 -4.64 37.68 23.64
N MET A 166 -4.78 38.05 22.38
CA MET A 166 -5.94 38.81 21.88
C MET A 166 -6.90 37.88 21.14
N PHE A 167 -8.18 37.97 21.46
CA PHE A 167 -9.28 37.29 20.77
C PHE A 167 -10.13 38.34 20.05
N LEU A 168 -10.26 38.21 18.73
CA LEU A 168 -11.16 38.99 17.90
C LEU A 168 -12.44 38.18 17.69
N LEU A 169 -13.53 38.61 18.33
CA LEU A 169 -14.87 38.07 18.13
C LEU A 169 -15.61 38.91 17.10
N SER A 170 -16.75 38.41 16.63
CA SER A 170 -17.60 39.08 15.65
C SER A 170 -18.29 40.35 16.15
N ASP A 171 -18.30 40.60 17.45
CA ASP A 171 -18.96 41.75 18.10
C ASP A 171 -18.02 42.55 19.00
N ARG A 172 -16.89 41.96 19.44
CA ARG A 172 -15.98 42.58 20.40
C ARG A 172 -14.54 42.05 20.29
N ILE A 173 -13.60 42.74 20.92
CA ILE A 173 -12.21 42.31 21.08
C ILE A 173 -11.92 42.07 22.56
N LEU A 174 -11.37 40.90 22.89
CA LEU A 174 -10.92 40.56 24.23
C LEU A 174 -9.40 40.55 24.29
N VAL A 175 -8.84 41.26 25.26
CA VAL A 175 -7.40 41.37 25.51
C VAL A 175 -7.11 40.65 26.82
N THR A 176 -6.35 39.56 26.77
CA THR A 176 -6.14 38.67 27.92
C THR A 176 -4.68 38.42 28.22
N THR A 177 -4.35 38.09 29.47
CA THR A 177 -3.01 37.64 29.88
C THR A 177 -3.03 36.16 30.24
N PRO A 178 -2.02 35.37 29.84
CA PRO A 178 -1.97 33.94 30.17
C PRO A 178 -1.68 33.75 31.67
N LEU A 179 -2.50 32.95 32.37
CA LEU A 179 -2.32 32.68 33.79
C LEU A 179 -1.11 31.74 34.05
N PRO A 180 -0.26 32.04 35.04
CA PRO A 180 0.87 31.19 35.42
C PRO A 180 0.39 29.87 36.03
N GLN A 181 1.19 28.81 35.85
CA GLN A 181 0.78 27.41 36.10
C GLN A 181 0.35 27.08 37.54
N ARG A 182 0.66 27.96 38.51
CA ARG A 182 0.25 27.82 39.92
C ARG A 182 -1.17 28.30 40.21
N GLU A 183 -1.74 29.13 39.33
CA GLU A 183 -3.05 29.78 39.50
C GLU A 183 -4.16 29.16 38.64
N ARG A 184 -3.82 28.15 37.81
CA ARG A 184 -4.77 27.37 37.01
C ARG A 184 -5.60 26.43 37.89
N LYS A 185 -6.61 26.95 38.59
CA LYS A 185 -7.68 26.16 39.20
C LYS A 185 -8.96 26.31 38.35
N ASN A 186 -9.73 25.22 38.24
CA ASN A 186 -11.02 25.18 37.53
C ASN A 186 -10.98 25.60 36.05
N ASN A 187 -10.10 25.02 35.22
CA ASN A 187 -10.05 25.22 33.76
C ASN A 187 -9.79 26.66 33.24
N LEU A 188 -9.56 27.63 34.11
CA LEU A 188 -9.21 29.00 33.75
C LEU A 188 -7.78 29.06 33.20
N LYS A 189 -7.63 29.59 31.97
CA LYS A 189 -6.36 29.65 31.23
C LYS A 189 -5.88 31.08 31.01
N TYR A 190 -6.80 32.05 30.97
CA TYR A 190 -6.53 33.44 30.64
C TYR A 190 -7.22 34.36 31.64
N LYS A 191 -6.65 35.53 31.90
CA LYS A 191 -7.26 36.60 32.70
C LYS A 191 -7.63 37.76 31.78
N LEU A 192 -8.86 38.26 31.85
CA LEU A 192 -9.31 39.39 31.05
C LEU A 192 -8.72 40.71 31.58
N GLU A 193 -8.07 41.48 30.71
CA GLU A 193 -7.48 42.79 31.05
C GLU A 193 -8.27 43.94 30.42
N ALA A 194 -8.76 43.79 29.18
CA ALA A 194 -9.58 44.79 28.52
C ALA A 194 -10.57 44.16 27.53
N GLU A 195 -11.71 44.82 27.37
CA GLU A 195 -12.78 44.47 26.43
C GLU A 195 -13.11 45.72 25.59
N TYR A 196 -13.15 45.56 24.26
CA TYR A 196 -13.49 46.62 23.33
C TYR A 196 -14.69 46.21 22.47
N LEU A 197 -15.81 46.89 22.64
CA LEU A 197 -17.04 46.66 21.85
C LEU A 197 -17.00 47.47 20.55
N PHE A 198 -17.34 46.87 19.42
CA PHE A 198 -17.38 47.59 18.14
C PHE A 198 -18.35 48.78 18.23
N GLY A 199 -17.89 49.96 17.82
CA GLY A 199 -18.59 51.24 17.98
C GLY A 199 -18.05 52.14 19.10
N SER A 200 -17.31 51.60 20.08
CA SER A 200 -16.74 52.39 21.19
C SER A 200 -15.24 52.72 21.05
N PHE A 201 -14.57 52.17 20.03
CA PHE A 201 -13.14 52.36 19.83
C PHE A 201 -12.76 52.55 18.35
N ALA A 202 -11.60 53.16 18.11
CA ALA A 202 -10.99 53.30 16.79
C ALA A 202 -9.59 52.68 16.77
N VAL A 203 -9.25 51.98 15.68
CA VAL A 203 -7.93 51.35 15.51
C VAL A 203 -7.01 52.28 14.71
N VAL A 204 -5.89 52.65 15.30
CA VAL A 204 -4.88 53.52 14.67
C VAL A 204 -3.61 52.73 14.42
N ASP A 205 -3.15 52.79 13.17
CA ASP A 205 -1.85 52.27 12.77
C ASP A 205 -0.74 53.19 13.29
N VAL A 206 0.15 52.64 14.13
CA VAL A 206 1.30 53.38 14.64
C VAL A 206 2.46 53.21 13.66
N LEU A 207 2.83 54.31 13.00
CA LEU A 207 3.97 54.34 12.08
C LEU A 207 5.29 54.13 12.84
N SER A 208 6.25 53.47 12.17
CA SER A 208 7.56 53.09 12.73
C SER A 208 8.42 54.27 13.22
N ASP A 209 8.06 55.50 12.87
CA ASP A 209 8.74 56.74 13.26
C ASP A 209 8.54 57.10 14.75
N SER A 210 7.61 56.42 15.43
CA SER A 210 7.35 56.55 16.88
C SER A 210 8.37 55.83 17.78
N GLY A 211 9.28 55.04 17.20
CA GLY A 211 10.28 54.23 17.92
C GLY A 211 9.81 52.82 18.28
N VAL A 212 8.58 52.43 17.93
CA VAL A 212 8.05 51.07 18.09
C VAL A 212 7.73 50.49 16.71
N LYS A 213 8.29 49.32 16.40
CA LYS A 213 8.07 48.63 15.11
C LYS A 213 6.86 47.73 15.18
N ASN A 214 6.09 47.65 14.10
CA ASN A 214 4.96 46.71 13.96
C ASN A 214 3.88 46.84 15.07
N ALA A 215 3.60 48.07 15.54
CA ALA A 215 2.57 48.32 16.56
C ALA A 215 1.31 49.00 16.03
N PHE A 216 0.19 48.80 16.73
CA PHE A 216 -1.09 49.49 16.53
C PHE A 216 -1.73 49.82 17.88
N LYS A 217 -2.70 50.75 17.89
CA LYS A 217 -3.35 51.29 19.10
C LYS A 217 -4.87 51.29 18.97
N PHE A 218 -5.58 51.09 20.07
CA PHE A 218 -7.03 51.30 20.18
C PHE A 218 -7.32 52.59 20.93
N LEU A 219 -8.02 53.55 20.33
CA LEU A 219 -8.50 54.75 21.03
C LEU A 219 -9.86 54.46 21.69
N PRO A 220 -10.12 54.84 22.94
CA PRO A 220 -9.39 55.85 23.75
C PRO A 220 -8.25 55.30 24.62
N SER A 221 -7.96 54.00 24.60
CA SER A 221 -6.87 53.39 25.37
C SER A 221 -5.50 53.91 24.95
N GLU A 222 -4.54 54.00 25.87
CA GLU A 222 -3.19 54.51 25.58
C GLU A 222 -2.16 53.43 25.22
N ALA A 223 -2.51 52.15 25.36
CA ALA A 223 -1.59 51.02 25.15
C ALA A 223 -1.24 50.77 23.68
N PHE A 224 0.03 50.44 23.42
CA PHE A 224 0.50 49.96 22.11
C PHE A 224 0.57 48.45 22.08
N TYR A 225 0.05 47.83 21.01
CA TYR A 225 0.13 46.39 20.78
C TYR A 225 1.08 46.10 19.62
N GLN A 226 2.19 45.42 19.90
CA GLN A 226 3.20 45.06 18.92
C GLN A 226 2.99 43.62 18.41
N ALA A 227 2.97 43.46 17.09
CA ALA A 227 2.94 42.16 16.42
C ALA A 227 4.36 41.67 16.07
N GLY A 228 4.52 40.35 15.98
CA GLY A 228 5.82 39.71 15.70
C GLY A 228 6.41 40.04 14.32
N SER A 229 5.60 40.47 13.35
CA SER A 229 6.05 40.87 12.01
C SER A 229 5.20 41.99 11.42
N SER A 230 5.72 42.67 10.39
CA SER A 230 4.98 43.70 9.63
C SER A 230 3.76 43.08 8.91
N GLU A 231 3.91 41.87 8.39
CA GLU A 231 2.85 41.09 7.76
C GLU A 231 1.74 40.73 8.76
N ALA A 232 2.11 40.30 9.98
CA ALA A 232 1.16 40.01 11.04
C ALA A 232 0.38 41.26 11.47
N LYS A 233 1.06 42.42 11.59
CA LYS A 233 0.37 43.70 11.86
C LYS A 233 -0.62 44.06 10.75
N SER A 234 -0.23 43.94 9.49
CA SER A 234 -1.10 44.23 8.35
C SER A 234 -2.32 43.32 8.33
N MET A 235 -2.13 42.03 8.63
CA MET A 235 -3.20 41.05 8.77
C MET A 235 -4.15 41.39 9.92
N TRP A 236 -3.63 41.76 11.09
CA TRP A 236 -4.45 42.21 12.23
C TRP A 236 -5.27 43.46 11.92
N LEU A 237 -4.65 44.50 11.36
CA LEU A 237 -5.36 45.73 11.00
C LEU A 237 -6.44 45.49 9.93
N LYS A 238 -6.17 44.64 8.95
CA LYS A 238 -7.13 44.27 7.92
C LYS A 238 -8.32 43.50 8.50
N THR A 239 -8.04 42.45 9.27
CA THR A 239 -9.09 41.61 9.87
C THR A 239 -9.95 42.36 10.88
N ILE A 240 -9.37 43.28 11.66
CA ILE A 240 -10.15 44.11 12.60
C ILE A 240 -11.06 45.11 11.84
N ARG A 241 -10.58 45.76 10.77
CA ARG A 241 -11.42 46.68 9.97
C ARG A 241 -12.56 45.94 9.28
N GLU A 242 -12.28 44.78 8.66
CA GLU A 242 -13.30 43.93 8.03
C GLU A 242 -14.36 43.47 9.04
N ALA A 243 -13.96 43.17 10.29
CA ALA A 243 -14.86 42.82 11.37
C ALA A 243 -15.73 44.02 11.80
N MET A 244 -15.17 45.22 11.91
CA MET A 244 -15.90 46.46 12.23
C MET A 244 -16.94 46.79 11.14
N GLU A 245 -16.55 46.77 9.87
CA GLU A 245 -17.46 47.03 8.73
C GLU A 245 -18.61 46.00 8.64
N SER A 246 -18.30 44.73 8.95
CA SER A 246 -19.30 43.66 9.00
C SER A 246 -20.26 43.78 10.20
N ALA A 247 -19.84 44.41 11.29
CA ALA A 247 -20.69 44.71 12.44
C ALA A 247 -21.61 45.92 12.15
N ASP A 248 -21.08 47.00 11.57
CA ASP A 248 -21.86 48.18 11.18
C ASP A 248 -22.97 47.84 10.18
N SER A 249 -22.66 46.99 9.20
CA SER A 249 -23.62 46.50 8.21
C SER A 249 -24.77 45.68 8.84
N ARG A 250 -24.51 44.95 9.93
CA ARG A 250 -25.53 44.19 10.66
C ARG A 250 -26.42 45.10 11.52
N ASN A 251 -25.84 46.11 12.17
CA ASN A 251 -26.59 47.07 12.98
C ASN A 251 -27.54 47.93 12.10
N MET A 252 -27.16 48.25 10.87
CA MET A 252 -28.02 48.95 9.90
C MET A 252 -29.22 48.12 9.40
N LEU A 253 -29.11 46.78 9.40
CA LEU A 253 -30.20 45.89 9.01
C LEU A 253 -31.23 45.71 10.14
N GLN A 254 -30.80 45.71 11.40
CA GLN A 254 -31.70 45.62 12.55
C GLN A 254 -32.48 46.91 12.83
N ALA A 255 -31.95 48.08 12.44
CA ALA A 255 -32.63 49.37 12.62
C ALA A 255 -33.84 49.60 11.68
N LYS A 256 -34.20 48.64 10.81
CA LYS A 256 -35.36 48.70 9.90
C LYS A 256 -36.59 47.92 10.40
N ASP A 257 -36.47 47.18 11.50
CA ASP A 257 -37.53 46.30 12.03
C ASP A 257 -38.20 46.85 13.30
N ASP A 258 -38.56 48.14 13.33
CA ASP A 258 -39.50 48.71 14.31
C ASP A 258 -40.86 49.03 13.65
N PRO A 259 -42.01 48.57 14.19
CA PRO A 259 -43.30 48.68 13.51
C PRO A 259 -44.05 49.98 13.88
N ILE A 260 -44.36 50.82 12.89
CA ILE A 260 -45.38 51.88 13.02
C ILE A 260 -46.39 51.83 11.87
N SER A 261 -47.59 51.38 12.24
CA SER A 261 -48.94 51.77 11.80
C SER A 261 -49.27 51.85 10.31
N SER A 262 -50.10 50.88 9.92
CA SER A 262 -51.01 50.89 8.78
C SER A 262 -51.89 52.14 8.69
N THR A 263 -52.03 52.66 7.46
CA THR A 263 -53.25 53.35 7.02
C THR A 263 -53.63 52.83 5.64
N GLU A 264 -54.78 52.17 5.59
CA GLU A 264 -55.43 51.71 4.36
C GLU A 264 -55.80 52.89 3.46
N ILE A 265 -55.61 52.74 2.14
CA ILE A 265 -56.45 53.40 1.15
C ILE A 265 -56.97 52.33 0.20
N ASN A 266 -58.28 52.17 0.26
CA ASN A 266 -59.11 51.26 -0.51
C ASN A 266 -59.52 51.96 -1.81
N ILE A 267 -59.28 51.37 -2.99
CA ILE A 267 -60.03 51.73 -4.21
C ILE A 267 -60.36 50.46 -4.99
N ASN A 268 -61.64 50.09 -4.90
CA ASN A 268 -62.35 49.23 -5.84
C ASN A 268 -62.40 49.91 -7.22
N VAL A 269 -62.04 49.19 -8.28
CA VAL A 269 -62.70 49.37 -9.58
C VAL A 269 -62.91 47.99 -10.20
N ASP A 270 -64.17 47.58 -10.19
CA ASP A 270 -64.72 46.47 -10.95
C ASP A 270 -65.08 47.02 -12.34
N PHE A 271 -64.54 46.44 -13.42
CA PHE A 271 -65.06 46.66 -14.77
C PHE A 271 -65.04 45.36 -15.58
N ASN A 272 -66.27 44.94 -15.85
CA ASN A 272 -66.72 43.82 -16.64
C ASN A 272 -66.32 43.96 -18.12
N GLN A 273 -65.88 42.88 -18.79
CA GLN A 273 -66.39 42.42 -20.10
C GLN A 273 -65.54 41.28 -20.74
N GLN A 274 -66.18 40.12 -20.83
CA GLN A 274 -66.34 39.25 -22.01
C GLN A 274 -65.14 38.90 -22.93
N SER A 275 -64.98 37.57 -23.05
CA SER A 275 -64.60 36.77 -24.22
C SER A 275 -63.21 36.95 -24.83
N HIS A 276 -62.43 35.87 -24.88
CA HIS A 276 -62.12 35.16 -26.13
C HIS A 276 -61.42 33.82 -25.86
N ALA A 277 -62.00 32.74 -26.37
CA ALA A 277 -61.28 31.52 -26.67
C ALA A 277 -60.36 31.80 -27.87
N SER A 278 -59.06 31.77 -27.61
CA SER A 278 -58.00 31.75 -28.61
C SER A 278 -56.78 31.18 -27.90
N ASP A 279 -56.40 29.95 -28.22
CA ASP A 279 -55.10 29.39 -27.83
C ASP A 279 -54.00 30.07 -28.65
N PRO A 280 -53.09 30.79 -27.99
CA PRO A 280 -51.69 30.70 -28.33
C PRO A 280 -50.93 30.29 -27.07
N THR A 281 -50.32 29.10 -27.09
CA THR A 281 -49.19 28.78 -26.20
C THR A 281 -48.24 29.97 -26.21
N SER A 282 -48.13 30.68 -25.07
CA SER A 282 -47.46 31.97 -24.99
C SER A 282 -45.98 31.78 -24.69
N ALA A 283 -45.14 32.75 -25.04
CA ALA A 283 -43.74 32.77 -24.61
C ALA A 283 -43.61 32.94 -23.07
N GLU A 284 -44.66 33.43 -22.41
CA GLU A 284 -44.75 33.59 -20.96
C GLU A 284 -44.75 32.24 -20.22
N GLU A 285 -45.46 31.23 -20.71
CA GLU A 285 -45.46 29.88 -20.12
C GLU A 285 -44.06 29.24 -20.16
N VAL A 286 -43.35 29.38 -21.29
CA VAL A 286 -41.98 28.86 -21.44
C VAL A 286 -41.03 29.60 -20.51
N THR A 287 -41.19 30.91 -20.36
CA THR A 287 -40.35 31.74 -19.48
C THR A 287 -40.56 31.38 -18.01
N GLN A 288 -41.81 31.16 -17.57
CA GLN A 288 -42.11 30.67 -16.22
C GLN A 288 -41.50 29.28 -15.96
N LEU A 289 -41.56 28.36 -16.92
CA LEU A 289 -40.94 27.04 -16.78
C LEU A 289 -39.41 27.11 -16.65
N PHE A 290 -38.75 28.10 -17.27
CA PHE A 290 -37.32 28.34 -17.08
C PHE A 290 -37.02 28.91 -15.69
N GLU A 291 -37.87 29.80 -15.15
CA GLU A 291 -37.73 30.30 -13.77
C GLU A 291 -37.90 29.18 -12.73
N ASP A 292 -38.90 28.32 -12.90
CA ASP A 292 -39.12 27.14 -12.06
C ASP A 292 -37.94 26.15 -12.14
N LEU A 293 -37.37 25.96 -13.34
CA LEU A 293 -36.17 25.16 -13.54
C LEU A 293 -34.98 25.74 -12.78
N ASP A 294 -34.76 27.06 -12.86
CA ASP A 294 -33.67 27.74 -12.17
C ASP A 294 -33.82 27.62 -10.64
N ILE A 295 -35.05 27.64 -10.11
CA ILE A 295 -35.34 27.38 -8.69
C ILE A 295 -34.96 25.94 -8.31
N CYS A 296 -35.35 24.94 -9.11
CA CYS A 296 -34.99 23.54 -8.87
C CYS A 296 -33.47 23.32 -8.90
N VAL A 297 -32.77 23.94 -9.84
CA VAL A 297 -31.30 23.91 -9.94
C VAL A 297 -30.67 24.50 -8.67
N ALA A 298 -31.18 25.65 -8.19
CA ALA A 298 -30.68 26.32 -6.98
C ALA A 298 -30.93 25.49 -5.70
N GLN A 299 -32.06 24.78 -5.63
CA GLN A 299 -32.40 23.89 -4.51
C GLN A 299 -31.70 22.52 -4.56
N ARG A 300 -30.95 22.24 -5.64
CA ARG A 300 -30.35 20.92 -5.94
C ARG A 300 -31.38 19.78 -6.05
N ASP A 301 -32.61 20.11 -6.44
CA ASP A 301 -33.59 19.10 -6.83
C ASP A 301 -33.39 18.72 -8.29
N PHE A 302 -32.46 17.78 -8.53
CA PHE A 302 -32.12 17.32 -9.86
C PHE A 302 -33.24 16.50 -10.53
N GLU A 303 -34.15 15.91 -9.75
CA GLU A 303 -35.27 15.11 -10.28
C GLU A 303 -36.39 16.02 -10.81
N GLY A 304 -36.71 17.06 -10.05
CA GLY A 304 -37.59 18.15 -10.48
C GLY A 304 -37.03 18.85 -11.71
N ALA A 305 -35.76 19.27 -11.67
CA ALA A 305 -35.09 19.95 -12.78
C ALA A 305 -35.11 19.13 -14.08
N ALA A 306 -34.80 17.82 -14.02
CA ALA A 306 -34.85 16.96 -15.20
C ALA A 306 -36.26 16.80 -15.79
N THR A 307 -37.30 16.89 -14.96
CA THR A 307 -38.70 16.85 -15.42
C THR A 307 -39.07 18.12 -16.16
N PHE A 308 -38.65 19.28 -15.66
CA PHE A 308 -38.84 20.55 -16.35
C PHE A 308 -38.04 20.63 -17.66
N VAL A 309 -36.80 20.13 -17.69
CA VAL A 309 -36.00 20.07 -18.93
C VAL A 309 -36.70 19.27 -20.03
N ILE A 310 -37.26 18.09 -19.69
CA ILE A 310 -38.00 17.28 -20.67
C ILE A 310 -39.25 18.01 -21.15
N LYS A 311 -40.03 18.63 -20.25
CA LYS A 311 -41.23 19.38 -20.62
C LYS A 311 -40.92 20.56 -21.54
N ILE A 312 -39.88 21.33 -21.22
CA ILE A 312 -39.44 22.47 -22.04
C ILE A 312 -38.95 21.97 -23.41
N HIS A 313 -38.19 20.86 -23.43
CA HIS A 313 -37.74 20.25 -24.68
C HIS A 313 -38.91 19.79 -25.57
N ASP A 314 -39.94 19.17 -24.99
CA ASP A 314 -41.13 18.74 -25.74
C ASP A 314 -41.89 19.94 -26.31
N ILE A 315 -42.09 21.01 -25.52
CA ILE A 315 -42.78 22.23 -25.97
C ILE A 315 -42.02 22.89 -27.14
N ILE A 316 -40.69 22.99 -27.02
CA ILE A 316 -39.81 23.53 -28.07
C ILE A 316 -39.89 22.65 -29.34
N ALA A 317 -39.90 21.32 -29.19
CA ALA A 317 -39.98 20.39 -30.32
C ALA A 317 -41.31 20.49 -31.09
N HIS A 318 -42.41 20.84 -30.42
CA HIS A 318 -43.74 20.96 -31.05
C HIS A 318 -43.97 22.35 -31.67
N ARG A 319 -43.26 23.40 -31.24
CA ARG A 319 -43.48 24.79 -31.68
C ARG A 319 -42.66 25.21 -32.93
N GLY A 320 -41.40 24.79 -33.04
CA GLY A 320 -40.59 24.89 -34.27
C GLY A 320 -40.31 26.30 -34.83
N GLY A 321 -40.21 27.34 -33.99
CA GLY A 321 -39.97 28.75 -34.34
C GLY A 321 -38.50 29.23 -34.31
N THR A 322 -38.26 30.52 -34.57
CA THR A 322 -36.92 31.14 -34.54
C THR A 322 -36.42 31.47 -33.13
N GLU A 323 -37.31 31.86 -32.22
CA GLU A 323 -37.03 32.09 -30.78
C GLU A 323 -36.66 30.78 -30.06
N ASP A 324 -37.16 29.65 -30.57
CA ASP A 324 -36.87 28.31 -30.06
C ASP A 324 -35.39 27.92 -30.18
N LYS A 325 -34.62 28.56 -31.06
CA LYS A 325 -33.15 28.36 -31.12
C LYS A 325 -32.44 28.91 -29.90
N GLU A 326 -32.91 30.04 -29.36
CA GLU A 326 -32.32 30.69 -28.20
C GLU A 326 -32.72 29.96 -26.92
N TYR A 327 -34.00 29.57 -26.81
CA TYR A 327 -34.47 28.69 -25.73
C TYR A 327 -33.77 27.33 -25.73
N LYS A 328 -33.55 26.72 -26.91
CA LYS A 328 -32.80 25.46 -27.01
C LYS A 328 -31.35 25.62 -26.58
N LYS A 329 -30.69 26.71 -26.96
CA LYS A 329 -29.31 26.98 -26.51
C LYS A 329 -29.23 27.18 -24.99
N ARG A 330 -30.17 27.94 -24.40
CA ARG A 330 -30.26 28.12 -22.94
C ARG A 330 -30.54 26.79 -22.24
N LEU A 331 -31.43 25.96 -22.78
CA LEU A 331 -31.73 24.63 -22.25
C LEU A 331 -30.51 23.71 -22.30
N ASP A 332 -29.72 23.76 -23.39
CA ASP A 332 -28.48 23.00 -23.53
C ASP A 332 -27.41 23.45 -22.50
N GLU A 333 -27.28 24.75 -22.26
CA GLU A 333 -26.38 25.33 -21.25
C GLU A 333 -26.77 24.88 -19.83
N ILE A 334 -28.06 24.98 -19.48
CA ILE A 334 -28.58 24.53 -18.17
C ILE A 334 -28.45 23.00 -18.02
N THR A 335 -28.70 22.23 -19.08
CA THR A 335 -28.52 20.77 -19.06
C THR A 335 -27.05 20.40 -18.84
N LEU A 336 -26.12 21.16 -19.41
CA LEU A 336 -24.69 20.96 -19.19
C LEU A 336 -24.31 21.30 -17.74
N GLU A 337 -24.81 22.40 -17.20
CA GLU A 337 -24.62 22.79 -15.80
C GLU A 337 -25.18 21.74 -14.83
N LEU A 338 -26.43 21.30 -15.02
CA LEU A 338 -27.06 20.23 -14.25
C LEU A 338 -26.23 18.95 -14.28
N SER A 339 -25.75 18.56 -15.46
CA SER A 339 -24.93 17.36 -15.60
C SER A 339 -23.58 17.48 -14.88
N SER A 340 -22.98 18.67 -14.85
CA SER A 340 -21.74 18.96 -14.13
C SER A 340 -21.94 18.95 -12.62
N ASN A 341 -23.00 19.61 -12.13
CA ASN A 341 -23.34 19.65 -10.71
C ASN A 341 -23.66 18.25 -10.18
N LEU A 342 -24.41 17.46 -10.94
CA LEU A 342 -24.76 16.08 -10.58
C LEU A 342 -23.53 15.15 -10.65
N ALA A 343 -22.59 15.40 -11.58
CA ALA A 343 -21.29 14.74 -11.61
C ALA A 343 -20.44 15.05 -10.37
N GLN A 344 -20.49 16.29 -9.88
CA GLN A 344 -19.82 16.75 -8.67
C GLN A 344 -20.51 16.21 -7.41
N GLU A 345 -21.82 15.97 -7.41
CA GLU A 345 -22.47 15.32 -6.28
C GLU A 345 -22.12 13.84 -6.20
N LEU A 346 -22.21 13.11 -7.31
CA LEU A 346 -21.67 11.75 -7.42
C LEU A 346 -20.22 11.74 -6.91
N THR A 347 -19.45 12.72 -7.37
CA THR A 347 -18.16 13.27 -6.90
C THR A 347 -17.84 13.29 -5.40
N SER A 348 -18.84 13.68 -4.62
CA SER A 348 -18.68 14.12 -3.22
C SER A 348 -19.25 13.11 -2.22
N PHE A 349 -20.20 12.26 -2.65
CA PHE A 349 -20.73 11.17 -1.82
C PHE A 349 -19.71 10.05 -1.52
N TYR A 350 -18.49 10.17 -2.03
CA TYR A 350 -17.47 9.13 -1.99
C TYR A 350 -16.86 8.80 -0.62
N GLY A 351 -17.18 9.56 0.44
CA GLY A 351 -16.61 9.36 1.78
C GLY A 351 -17.60 8.94 2.87
N SER A 352 -18.91 9.04 2.66
CA SER A 352 -19.88 8.73 3.71
C SER A 352 -20.32 7.28 3.64
N SER A 353 -20.03 6.54 4.70
CA SER A 353 -20.44 5.16 4.98
C SER A 353 -21.95 5.03 5.25
N LEU A 354 -22.78 5.80 4.56
CA LEU A 354 -24.23 5.71 4.70
C LEU A 354 -24.81 4.61 3.79
N PRO A 355 -25.65 3.71 4.32
CA PRO A 355 -26.31 2.63 3.57
C PRO A 355 -27.16 3.06 2.35
N GLY A 356 -27.36 4.37 2.12
CA GLY A 356 -28.14 4.93 1.02
C GLY A 356 -27.36 5.20 -0.29
N GLY A 357 -26.03 5.03 -0.31
CA GLY A 357 -25.19 5.44 -1.46
C GLY A 357 -25.53 4.77 -2.80
N THR A 358 -25.93 3.49 -2.80
CA THR A 358 -26.27 2.78 -4.06
C THR A 358 -27.61 3.22 -4.66
N SER A 359 -28.54 3.71 -3.83
CA SER A 359 -29.82 4.28 -4.28
C SER A 359 -29.59 5.66 -4.88
N SER A 360 -28.77 6.50 -4.23
CA SER A 360 -28.43 7.84 -4.72
C SER A 360 -27.68 7.79 -6.06
N VAL A 361 -26.76 6.84 -6.24
CA VAL A 361 -26.04 6.66 -7.51
C VAL A 361 -26.97 6.18 -8.63
N ARG A 362 -27.92 5.28 -8.33
CA ARG A 362 -28.93 4.86 -9.31
C ARG A 362 -29.81 6.03 -9.75
N LYS A 363 -30.37 6.78 -8.79
CA LYS A 363 -31.18 7.98 -9.07
C LYS A 363 -30.43 8.99 -9.93
N ALA A 364 -29.17 9.29 -9.61
CA ALA A 364 -28.34 10.19 -10.37
C ALA A 364 -28.07 9.69 -11.81
N VAL A 365 -27.81 8.39 -11.98
CA VAL A 365 -27.65 7.77 -13.31
C VAL A 365 -28.95 7.82 -14.10
N ASP A 366 -30.10 7.56 -13.46
CA ASP A 366 -31.41 7.60 -14.09
C ASP A 366 -31.78 9.03 -14.54
N ILE A 367 -31.45 10.04 -13.73
CA ILE A 367 -31.59 11.45 -14.10
C ILE A 367 -30.73 11.78 -15.33
N LEU A 368 -29.46 11.37 -15.36
CA LEU A 368 -28.60 11.60 -16.53
C LEU A 368 -29.06 10.82 -17.78
N LYS A 369 -29.65 9.63 -17.61
CA LYS A 369 -30.30 8.89 -18.71
C LYS A 369 -31.48 9.68 -19.28
N ARG A 370 -32.33 10.25 -18.40
CA ARG A 370 -33.48 11.08 -18.75
C ARG A 370 -33.06 12.37 -19.49
N LEU A 371 -31.90 12.93 -19.17
CA LEU A 371 -31.30 14.08 -19.85
C LEU A 371 -30.55 13.70 -21.17
N GLU A 372 -30.73 12.47 -21.68
CA GLU A 372 -30.06 11.93 -22.88
C GLU A 372 -28.52 11.92 -22.84
N ARG A 373 -27.89 12.18 -21.68
CA ARG A 373 -26.44 12.16 -21.47
C ARG A 373 -25.95 10.78 -21.03
N THR A 374 -26.31 9.74 -21.77
CA THR A 374 -26.03 8.33 -21.39
C THR A 374 -24.53 8.01 -21.30
N SER A 375 -23.71 8.56 -22.21
CA SER A 375 -22.25 8.35 -22.21
C SER A 375 -21.58 8.92 -20.96
N LEU A 376 -21.97 10.14 -20.57
CA LEU A 376 -21.51 10.79 -19.35
C LEU A 376 -21.98 10.03 -18.10
N ALA A 377 -23.24 9.58 -18.07
CA ALA A 377 -23.78 8.75 -16.99
C ALA A 377 -22.95 7.47 -16.79
N CYS A 378 -22.63 6.79 -17.89
CA CYS A 378 -21.79 5.59 -17.89
C CYS A 378 -20.40 5.88 -17.32
N GLN A 379 -19.75 6.96 -17.77
CA GLN A 379 -18.41 7.33 -17.29
C GLN A 379 -18.39 7.67 -15.81
N LEU A 380 -19.36 8.45 -15.33
CA LEU A 380 -19.46 8.84 -13.92
C LEU A 380 -19.78 7.65 -13.01
N PHE A 381 -20.67 6.75 -13.46
CA PHE A 381 -20.93 5.50 -12.76
C PHE A 381 -19.65 4.67 -12.57
N MET A 382 -18.89 4.49 -13.65
CA MET A 382 -17.63 3.73 -13.61
C MET A 382 -16.58 4.40 -12.71
N LYS A 383 -16.44 5.73 -12.79
CA LYS A 383 -15.53 6.51 -11.94
C LYS A 383 -15.89 6.39 -10.45
N ASN A 384 -17.19 6.45 -10.13
CA ASN A 384 -17.71 6.21 -8.78
C ASN A 384 -17.32 4.82 -8.27
N ARG A 385 -17.53 3.77 -9.08
CA ARG A 385 -17.18 2.39 -8.71
C ARG A 385 -15.69 2.18 -8.51
N SER A 386 -14.85 2.77 -9.36
CA SER A 386 -13.40 2.79 -9.17
C SER A 386 -13.00 3.38 -7.82
N PHE A 387 -13.59 4.53 -7.45
CA PHE A 387 -13.28 5.16 -6.17
C PHE A 387 -13.76 4.30 -5.00
N ALA A 388 -15.01 3.83 -5.02
CA ALA A 388 -15.58 2.98 -3.98
C ALA A 388 -14.74 1.71 -3.75
N THR A 389 -14.28 1.10 -4.84
CA THR A 389 -13.41 -0.09 -4.81
C THR A 389 -12.06 0.26 -4.17
N ARG A 390 -11.37 1.32 -4.63
CA ARG A 390 -10.09 1.75 -4.06
C ARG A 390 -10.20 2.16 -2.59
N TYR A 391 -11.29 2.82 -2.20
CA TYR A 391 -11.56 3.19 -0.82
C TYR A 391 -11.67 1.94 0.08
N LYS A 392 -12.51 0.97 -0.31
CA LYS A 392 -12.64 -0.31 0.40
C LYS A 392 -11.33 -1.09 0.46
N LEU A 393 -10.59 -1.15 -0.64
CA LEU A 393 -9.29 -1.84 -0.68
C LEU A 393 -8.25 -1.17 0.23
N ARG A 394 -8.26 0.17 0.37
CA ARG A 394 -7.37 0.90 1.28
C ARG A 394 -7.67 0.65 2.77
N GLN A 395 -8.91 0.33 3.13
CA GLN A 395 -9.27 0.00 4.51
C GLN A 395 -8.80 -1.39 4.96
N LEU A 396 -8.36 -2.24 4.03
CA LEU A 396 -7.88 -3.58 4.36
C LEU A 396 -6.52 -3.50 5.05
N LYS A 397 -6.50 -3.81 6.35
CA LYS A 397 -5.25 -3.98 7.12
C LYS A 397 -4.58 -5.30 6.76
N ILE A 398 -3.25 -5.28 6.71
CA ILE A 398 -2.43 -6.49 6.59
C ILE A 398 -2.41 -7.14 7.97
N GLU A 399 -3.20 -8.20 8.15
CA GLU A 399 -3.29 -8.95 9.40
C GLU A 399 -3.02 -10.43 9.13
N GLY A 400 -1.98 -10.97 9.77
CA GLY A 400 -1.60 -12.38 9.69
C GLY A 400 -0.84 -12.77 8.42
N ALA A 401 -1.00 -14.02 8.00
CA ALA A 401 -0.32 -14.57 6.82
C ALA A 401 -0.73 -13.85 5.53
N ILE A 402 0.22 -13.70 4.60
CA ILE A 402 0.01 -13.00 3.31
C ILE A 402 -1.15 -13.63 2.52
N THR A 403 -1.31 -14.95 2.56
CA THR A 403 -2.42 -15.67 1.92
C THR A 403 -3.79 -15.23 2.43
N LEU A 404 -3.93 -14.95 3.73
CA LEU A 404 -5.18 -14.46 4.32
C LEU A 404 -5.50 -13.04 3.86
N TYR A 405 -4.48 -12.16 3.84
CA TYR A 405 -4.63 -10.81 3.32
C TYR A 405 -5.03 -10.82 1.84
N ILE A 406 -4.34 -11.62 1.01
CA ILE A 406 -4.65 -11.75 -0.42
C ILE A 406 -6.05 -12.33 -0.64
N THR A 407 -6.49 -13.29 0.18
CA THR A 407 -7.86 -13.81 0.12
C THR A 407 -8.88 -12.70 0.39
N LYS A 408 -8.67 -11.88 1.43
CA LYS A 408 -9.54 -10.72 1.72
C LYS A 408 -9.50 -9.68 0.60
N LEU A 409 -8.32 -9.40 0.05
CA LEU A 409 -8.11 -8.45 -1.05
C LEU A 409 -8.86 -8.88 -2.32
N SER A 410 -8.62 -10.11 -2.79
CA SER A 410 -9.29 -10.70 -3.95
C SER A 410 -10.80 -10.73 -3.74
N ARG A 411 -11.27 -11.25 -2.60
CA ARG A 411 -12.70 -11.30 -2.28
C ARG A 411 -13.36 -9.92 -2.32
N THR A 412 -12.71 -8.90 -1.76
CA THR A 412 -13.24 -7.53 -1.72
C THR A 412 -13.33 -6.96 -3.14
N PHE A 413 -12.27 -7.08 -3.93
CA PHE A 413 -12.24 -6.57 -5.30
C PHE A 413 -13.27 -7.25 -6.21
N PHE A 414 -13.27 -8.58 -6.27
CA PHE A 414 -14.16 -9.34 -7.16
C PHE A 414 -15.63 -9.19 -6.78
N ASN A 415 -15.97 -9.10 -5.48
CA ASN A 415 -17.35 -8.82 -5.06
C ASN A 415 -17.82 -7.43 -5.46
N GLU A 416 -16.96 -6.40 -5.37
CA GLU A 416 -17.30 -5.06 -5.86
C GLU A 416 -17.46 -5.03 -7.37
N MET A 417 -16.65 -5.79 -8.11
CA MET A 417 -16.79 -5.93 -9.56
C MET A 417 -18.06 -6.67 -9.96
N ILE A 418 -18.42 -7.77 -9.28
CA ILE A 418 -19.70 -8.49 -9.44
C ILE A 418 -20.88 -7.56 -9.17
N ARG A 419 -20.82 -6.80 -8.08
CA ARG A 419 -21.86 -5.82 -7.73
C ARG A 419 -21.97 -4.73 -8.79
N ALA A 420 -20.84 -4.16 -9.24
CA ALA A 420 -20.81 -3.15 -10.29
C ALA A 420 -21.39 -3.68 -11.61
N ALA A 421 -21.06 -4.92 -12.01
CA ALA A 421 -21.57 -5.53 -13.23
C ALA A 421 -23.08 -5.80 -13.17
N LYS A 422 -23.60 -6.28 -12.02
CA LYS A 422 -25.05 -6.46 -11.82
C LYS A 422 -25.79 -5.14 -11.89
N GLU A 423 -25.31 -4.12 -11.19
CA GLU A 423 -25.95 -2.79 -11.17
C GLU A 423 -25.86 -2.12 -12.55
N PHE A 424 -24.74 -2.25 -13.25
CA PHE A 424 -24.58 -1.74 -14.61
C PHE A 424 -25.58 -2.37 -15.58
N ARG A 425 -25.74 -3.70 -15.51
CA ARG A 425 -26.70 -4.42 -16.35
C ARG A 425 -28.14 -3.94 -16.10
N THR A 426 -28.52 -3.71 -14.84
CA THR A 426 -29.87 -3.21 -14.51
C THR A 426 -30.08 -1.75 -14.93
N SER A 427 -29.06 -0.90 -14.82
CA SER A 427 -29.21 0.54 -15.12
C SER A 427 -29.09 0.87 -16.61
N PHE A 428 -28.38 0.05 -17.39
CA PHE A 428 -28.09 0.32 -18.81
C PHE A 428 -28.65 -0.73 -19.78
N GLU A 429 -29.66 -1.52 -19.38
CA GLU A 429 -30.27 -2.56 -20.22
C GLU A 429 -30.70 -2.05 -21.61
N ASP A 430 -31.22 -0.82 -21.67
CA ASP A 430 -31.73 -0.20 -22.90
C ASP A 430 -30.63 0.35 -23.84
N LYS A 431 -29.37 0.38 -23.41
CA LYS A 431 -28.27 1.12 -24.09
C LYS A 431 -27.03 0.21 -24.28
N PRO A 432 -27.01 -0.66 -25.31
CA PRO A 432 -25.93 -1.63 -25.53
C PRO A 432 -24.55 -0.99 -25.78
N GLU A 433 -24.51 0.25 -26.31
CA GLU A 433 -23.27 0.97 -26.61
C GLU A 433 -22.38 1.17 -25.36
N CYS A 434 -22.99 1.34 -24.19
CA CYS A 434 -22.29 1.57 -22.93
C CYS A 434 -21.56 0.33 -22.39
N PHE A 435 -21.95 -0.88 -22.80
CA PHE A 435 -21.32 -2.12 -22.34
C PHE A 435 -19.87 -2.24 -22.82
N SER A 436 -19.57 -1.75 -24.02
CA SER A 436 -18.18 -1.70 -24.53
C SER A 436 -17.27 -0.87 -23.63
N SER A 437 -17.77 0.28 -23.16
CA SER A 437 -17.07 1.18 -22.23
C SER A 437 -16.88 0.52 -20.86
N PHE A 438 -17.88 -0.22 -20.39
CA PHE A 438 -17.80 -0.99 -19.14
C PHE A 438 -16.73 -2.09 -19.18
N VAL A 439 -16.59 -2.79 -20.31
CA VAL A 439 -15.53 -3.80 -20.49
C VAL A 439 -14.13 -3.15 -20.47
N ILE A 440 -13.96 -1.99 -21.10
CA ILE A 440 -12.69 -1.24 -21.07
C ILE A 440 -12.35 -0.83 -19.64
N TRP A 441 -13.34 -0.33 -18.88
CA TRP A 441 -13.18 0.03 -17.48
C TRP A 441 -12.80 -1.18 -16.62
N ALA A 442 -13.52 -2.30 -16.73
CA ALA A 442 -13.25 -3.51 -15.96
C ALA A 442 -11.85 -4.05 -16.22
N ARG A 443 -11.38 -3.99 -17.47
CA ARG A 443 -9.98 -4.31 -17.82
C ARG A 443 -8.98 -3.36 -17.14
N GLY A 444 -9.28 -2.07 -17.05
CA GLY A 444 -8.46 -1.09 -16.35
C GLY A 444 -8.36 -1.38 -14.85
N GLU A 445 -9.51 -1.64 -14.21
CA GLU A 445 -9.57 -1.98 -12.79
C GLU A 445 -8.87 -3.32 -12.49
N MET A 446 -9.00 -4.32 -13.36
CA MET A 446 -8.25 -5.58 -13.24
C MET A 446 -6.73 -5.35 -13.24
N LYS A 447 -6.22 -4.50 -14.13
CA LYS A 447 -4.79 -4.15 -14.16
C LYS A 447 -4.35 -3.43 -12.88
N ALA A 448 -5.17 -2.52 -12.36
CA ALA A 448 -4.87 -1.82 -11.11
C ALA A 448 -4.83 -2.79 -9.92
N PHE A 449 -5.81 -3.70 -9.83
CA PHE A 449 -5.82 -4.77 -8.84
C PHE A 449 -4.57 -5.65 -8.93
N VAL A 450 -4.22 -6.12 -10.12
CA VAL A 450 -3.02 -6.96 -10.32
C VAL A 450 -1.75 -6.20 -9.95
N SER A 451 -1.65 -4.90 -10.23
CA SER A 451 -0.49 -4.08 -9.80
C SER A 451 -0.33 -4.06 -8.27
N SER A 452 -1.43 -3.88 -7.54
CA SER A 452 -1.43 -3.92 -6.08
C SER A 452 -1.15 -5.32 -5.54
N PHE A 453 -1.77 -6.35 -6.12
CA PHE A 453 -1.52 -7.77 -5.79
C PHE A 453 -0.05 -8.13 -5.99
N SER A 454 0.50 -7.80 -7.16
CA SER A 454 1.87 -8.16 -7.54
C SER A 454 2.91 -7.50 -6.64
N ARG A 455 2.64 -6.28 -6.17
CA ARG A 455 3.51 -5.59 -5.21
C ARG A 455 3.65 -6.38 -3.90
N GLN A 456 2.60 -7.07 -3.45
CA GLN A 456 2.62 -7.80 -2.17
C GLN A 456 3.05 -9.26 -2.29
N VAL A 457 2.76 -9.90 -3.42
CA VAL A 457 3.07 -11.32 -3.60
C VAL A 457 4.46 -11.53 -4.17
N PHE A 458 4.86 -10.78 -5.21
CA PHE A 458 6.09 -11.07 -5.95
C PHE A 458 7.33 -10.31 -5.45
N ARG A 459 7.18 -9.18 -4.74
CA ARG A 459 8.35 -8.41 -4.25
C ARG A 459 8.96 -8.95 -2.97
N ASN A 460 8.24 -9.81 -2.24
CA ASN A 460 8.62 -10.24 -0.89
C ASN A 460 9.45 -11.55 -0.88
N ASN A 461 10.01 -11.97 -2.03
CA ASN A 461 10.78 -13.22 -2.18
C ASN A 461 10.09 -14.42 -1.51
N LEU A 462 8.78 -14.56 -1.73
CA LEU A 462 7.99 -15.62 -1.12
C LEU A 462 8.30 -16.97 -1.77
N ASN A 463 8.10 -18.04 -1.00
CA ASN A 463 8.20 -19.40 -1.53
C ASN A 463 7.18 -19.61 -2.66
N ILE A 464 7.58 -20.32 -3.72
CA ILE A 464 6.77 -20.55 -4.91
C ILE A 464 5.40 -21.17 -4.58
N SER A 465 5.32 -22.05 -3.58
CA SER A 465 4.07 -22.67 -3.13
C SER A 465 3.09 -21.66 -2.50
N VAL A 466 3.60 -20.60 -1.87
CA VAL A 466 2.76 -19.53 -1.29
C VAL A 466 2.29 -18.60 -2.40
N VAL A 467 3.15 -18.30 -3.36
CA VAL A 467 2.83 -17.48 -4.54
C VAL A 467 1.76 -18.18 -5.38
N SER A 468 1.92 -19.48 -5.64
CA SER A 468 0.95 -20.27 -6.41
C SER A 468 -0.41 -20.34 -5.72
N GLU A 469 -0.43 -20.48 -4.39
CA GLU A 469 -1.67 -20.43 -3.62
C GLU A 469 -2.37 -19.06 -3.76
N CYS A 470 -1.61 -17.96 -3.64
CA CYS A 470 -2.16 -16.61 -3.80
C CYS A 470 -2.77 -16.40 -5.19
N VAL A 471 -2.09 -16.88 -6.24
CA VAL A 471 -2.57 -16.79 -7.63
C VAL A 471 -3.82 -17.64 -7.83
N ARG A 472 -3.84 -18.87 -7.29
CA ARG A 472 -5.01 -19.77 -7.34
C ARG A 472 -6.24 -19.15 -6.68
N VAL A 473 -6.07 -18.53 -5.50
CA VAL A 473 -7.15 -17.80 -4.82
C VAL A 473 -7.69 -16.67 -5.69
N ALA A 474 -6.82 -15.87 -6.32
CA ALA A 474 -7.26 -14.81 -7.23
C ALA A 474 -8.02 -15.36 -8.45
N CYS A 475 -7.57 -16.48 -9.02
CA CYS A 475 -8.24 -17.15 -10.13
C CYS A 475 -9.64 -17.66 -9.75
N ASN A 476 -9.79 -18.28 -8.57
CA ASN A 476 -11.08 -18.79 -8.09
C ASN A 476 -12.12 -17.67 -7.96
N TYR A 477 -11.77 -16.53 -7.36
CA TYR A 477 -12.67 -15.38 -7.29
C TYR A 477 -12.92 -14.74 -8.66
N CYS A 478 -11.96 -14.81 -9.59
CA CYS A 478 -12.19 -14.37 -10.95
C CYS A 478 -13.18 -15.28 -11.71
N ASP A 479 -13.19 -16.58 -11.42
CA ASP A 479 -14.14 -17.51 -12.01
C ASP A 479 -15.58 -17.23 -11.53
N GLU A 480 -15.78 -16.68 -10.33
CA GLU A 480 -17.10 -16.26 -9.85
C GLU A 480 -17.73 -15.15 -10.72
N LEU A 481 -16.92 -14.30 -11.39
CA LEU A 481 -17.43 -13.28 -12.33
C LEU A 481 -18.19 -13.88 -13.51
N LYS A 482 -17.90 -15.14 -13.88
CA LYS A 482 -18.60 -15.85 -14.96
C LYS A 482 -20.09 -16.00 -14.66
N SER A 483 -20.48 -16.06 -13.39
CA SER A 483 -21.89 -16.10 -12.98
C SER A 483 -22.69 -14.86 -13.41
N VAL A 484 -22.02 -13.72 -13.62
CA VAL A 484 -22.61 -12.47 -14.09
C VAL A 484 -22.49 -12.34 -15.62
N GLY A 485 -21.83 -13.29 -16.29
CA GLY A 485 -21.53 -13.24 -17.72
C GLY A 485 -20.25 -12.47 -18.08
N PHE A 486 -19.35 -12.27 -17.10
CA PHE A 486 -18.08 -11.55 -17.30
C PHE A 486 -16.89 -12.51 -17.14
N ASP A 487 -16.19 -12.83 -18.22
CA ASP A 487 -14.95 -13.62 -18.15
C ASP A 487 -13.72 -12.74 -18.32
N LEU A 488 -12.97 -12.54 -17.24
CA LEU A 488 -11.72 -11.78 -17.22
C LEU A 488 -10.51 -12.64 -16.87
N LYS A 489 -10.66 -13.97 -16.80
CA LYS A 489 -9.58 -14.87 -16.37
C LYS A 489 -8.36 -14.78 -17.30
N PHE A 490 -8.60 -14.66 -18.61
CA PHE A 490 -7.53 -14.46 -19.60
C PHE A 490 -6.74 -13.16 -19.38
N ILE A 491 -7.38 -12.10 -18.88
CA ILE A 491 -6.71 -10.82 -18.57
C ILE A 491 -5.86 -11.00 -17.32
N LEU A 492 -6.42 -11.63 -16.29
CA LEU A 492 -5.69 -11.94 -15.06
C LEU A 492 -4.43 -12.76 -15.36
N HIS A 493 -4.56 -13.84 -16.12
CA HIS A 493 -3.45 -14.69 -16.54
C HIS A 493 -2.41 -13.89 -17.33
N ARG A 494 -2.85 -13.11 -18.34
CA ARG A 494 -1.93 -12.34 -19.19
C ARG A 494 -1.13 -11.29 -18.42
N VAL A 495 -1.72 -10.63 -17.43
CA VAL A 495 -1.02 -9.59 -16.65
C VAL A 495 -0.09 -10.23 -15.61
N LEU A 496 -0.48 -11.37 -15.02
CA LEU A 496 0.35 -12.09 -14.04
C LEU A 496 1.50 -12.89 -14.68
N LEU A 497 1.37 -13.30 -15.95
CA LEU A 497 2.32 -14.21 -16.61
C LEU A 497 3.78 -13.78 -16.45
N LYS A 498 4.08 -12.49 -16.67
CA LYS A 498 5.46 -11.98 -16.52
C LYS A 498 5.99 -12.20 -15.11
N ASN A 499 5.21 -11.83 -14.09
CA ASN A 499 5.61 -11.97 -12.69
C ASN A 499 5.75 -13.44 -12.27
N ILE A 500 4.87 -14.32 -12.77
CA ILE A 500 4.97 -15.75 -12.48
C ILE A 500 6.24 -16.34 -13.10
N LEU A 501 6.54 -16.00 -14.36
CA LEU A 501 7.77 -16.44 -15.02
C LEU A 501 9.03 -15.97 -14.28
N GLU A 502 9.08 -14.69 -13.90
CA GLU A 502 10.19 -14.14 -13.09
C GLU A 502 10.36 -14.95 -11.78
N THR A 503 9.27 -15.24 -11.08
CA THR A 503 9.31 -16.04 -9.83
C THR A 503 9.82 -17.46 -10.06
N ILE A 504 9.43 -18.10 -11.16
CA ILE A 504 9.88 -19.45 -11.50
C ILE A 504 11.38 -19.45 -11.82
N PHE A 505 11.86 -18.45 -12.56
CA PHE A 505 13.30 -18.31 -12.84
C PHE A 505 14.10 -18.01 -11.58
N ASP A 506 13.62 -17.12 -10.70
CA ASP A 506 14.27 -16.82 -9.43
C ASP A 506 14.35 -18.07 -8.54
N ALA A 507 13.26 -18.84 -8.46
CA ALA A 507 13.23 -20.10 -7.72
C ALA A 507 14.18 -21.15 -8.33
N ARG A 508 14.26 -21.24 -9.67
CA ARG A 508 15.23 -22.10 -10.37
C ARG A 508 16.66 -21.70 -9.99
N ASP A 509 16.99 -20.42 -10.02
CA ASP A 509 18.34 -19.92 -9.77
C ASP A 509 18.74 -20.14 -8.30
N GLN A 510 17.83 -19.88 -7.36
CA GLN A 510 18.03 -20.21 -5.94
C GLN A 510 18.28 -21.71 -5.71
N LEU A 511 17.59 -22.59 -6.44
CA LEU A 511 17.82 -24.03 -6.37
C LEU A 511 19.18 -24.41 -6.94
N ILE A 512 19.56 -23.86 -8.10
CA ILE A 512 20.87 -24.08 -8.73
C ILE A 512 21.99 -23.66 -7.79
N ASP A 513 21.91 -22.48 -7.19
CA ASP A 513 22.96 -21.99 -6.29
C ASP A 513 23.04 -22.83 -5.00
N ALA A 514 21.90 -23.27 -4.47
CA ALA A 514 21.89 -24.22 -3.37
C ALA A 514 22.45 -25.60 -3.74
N CYS A 515 22.35 -26.03 -5.00
CA CYS A 515 23.01 -27.25 -5.47
C CYS A 515 24.54 -27.07 -5.53
N LYS A 516 25.02 -25.91 -6.01
CA LYS A 516 26.45 -25.59 -6.05
C LYS A 516 27.06 -25.52 -4.65
N HIS A 517 26.41 -24.85 -3.70
CA HIS A 517 26.90 -24.76 -2.32
C HIS A 517 27.02 -26.14 -1.66
N ARG A 518 25.99 -26.99 -1.80
CA ARG A 518 26.04 -28.35 -1.25
C ARG A 518 27.10 -29.22 -1.92
N ALA A 519 27.39 -29.01 -3.19
CA ALA A 519 28.41 -29.77 -3.90
C ALA A 519 29.82 -29.52 -3.32
N ILE A 520 30.06 -28.35 -2.70
CA ILE A 520 31.33 -28.02 -2.04
C ILE A 520 31.49 -28.79 -0.72
N ASP A 521 30.41 -28.90 0.05
CA ASP A 521 30.42 -29.55 1.37
C ASP A 521 30.25 -31.08 1.32
N GLU A 522 29.90 -31.62 0.14
CA GLU A 522 29.53 -33.02 -0.04
C GLU A 522 30.71 -34.00 0.17
N GLN A 523 30.46 -35.03 0.97
CA GLN A 523 31.43 -36.06 1.34
C GLN A 523 31.15 -37.43 0.70
N TRP A 524 30.02 -37.59 0.00
CA TRP A 524 29.61 -38.80 -0.72
C TRP A 524 29.53 -40.05 0.14
N ARG A 525 28.89 -39.92 1.31
CA ARG A 525 28.67 -41.03 2.26
C ARG A 525 27.19 -41.36 2.39
N SER A 526 26.91 -42.61 2.78
CA SER A 526 25.55 -43.03 3.13
C SER A 526 25.07 -42.29 4.39
N VAL A 527 23.79 -41.92 4.40
CA VAL A 527 23.18 -41.21 5.52
C VAL A 527 22.68 -42.23 6.54
N ASN A 528 23.15 -42.16 7.78
CA ASN A 528 22.64 -42.97 8.87
C ASN A 528 21.70 -42.13 9.75
N LEU A 529 20.41 -42.47 9.73
CA LEU A 529 19.38 -41.75 10.48
C LEU A 529 19.27 -42.18 11.96
N ARG A 530 20.07 -43.16 12.40
CA ARG A 530 20.16 -43.71 13.77
C ARG A 530 18.89 -44.39 14.31
N LYS A 531 17.70 -44.04 13.81
CA LYS A 531 16.41 -44.61 14.20
C LYS A 531 15.63 -45.11 12.97
N GLU A 532 15.08 -46.30 13.07
CA GLU A 532 14.27 -46.92 11.99
C GLU A 532 12.99 -46.12 11.72
N GLU A 533 12.36 -45.58 12.77
CA GLU A 533 11.19 -44.70 12.67
C GLU A 533 11.43 -43.49 11.75
N THR A 534 12.61 -42.86 11.86
CA THR A 534 12.94 -41.69 11.03
C THR A 534 13.20 -42.05 9.57
N ALA A 535 13.70 -43.26 9.32
CA ALA A 535 13.83 -43.78 7.96
C ALA A 535 12.45 -44.06 7.35
N GLN A 536 11.53 -44.62 8.13
CA GLN A 536 10.14 -44.86 7.69
C GLN A 536 9.39 -43.55 7.40
N VAL A 537 9.60 -42.48 8.20
CA VAL A 537 9.04 -41.15 7.90
C VAL A 537 9.56 -40.62 6.56
N LEU A 538 10.87 -40.77 6.28
CA LEU A 538 11.44 -40.35 5.01
C LEU A 538 10.91 -41.19 3.84
N VAL A 539 10.73 -42.50 4.02
CA VAL A 539 10.11 -43.36 3.01
C VAL A 539 8.69 -42.90 2.71
N HIS A 540 7.91 -42.60 3.74
CA HIS A 540 6.55 -42.11 3.57
C HIS A 540 6.54 -40.77 2.81
N GLU A 541 7.45 -39.86 3.13
CA GLU A 541 7.61 -38.60 2.40
C GLU A 541 8.00 -38.82 0.92
N MET A 542 8.94 -39.73 0.64
CA MET A 542 9.36 -40.07 -0.73
C MET A 542 8.25 -40.78 -1.52
N ASN A 543 7.43 -41.59 -0.85
CA ASN A 543 6.24 -42.20 -1.43
C ASN A 543 5.16 -41.14 -1.74
N ASN A 544 4.98 -40.13 -0.89
CA ASN A 544 4.08 -39.00 -1.17
C ASN A 544 4.54 -38.21 -2.41
N TYR A 545 5.86 -38.12 -2.63
CA TYR A 545 6.41 -37.60 -3.88
C TYR A 545 6.24 -38.54 -5.09
N GLY A 546 5.84 -39.79 -4.90
CA GLY A 546 5.60 -40.79 -5.96
C GLY A 546 6.81 -41.70 -6.27
N ILE A 547 7.81 -41.72 -5.40
CA ILE A 547 9.03 -42.53 -5.55
C ILE A 547 8.88 -43.85 -4.77
N GLU A 548 8.08 -44.77 -5.29
CA GLU A 548 7.78 -46.06 -4.66
C GLU A 548 9.02 -46.96 -4.46
N SER A 549 10.04 -46.80 -5.32
CA SER A 549 11.27 -47.60 -5.29
C SER A 549 12.28 -47.17 -4.22
N PHE A 550 11.98 -46.16 -3.40
CA PHE A 550 12.92 -45.62 -2.40
C PHE A 550 13.26 -46.64 -1.30
N GLN A 551 12.35 -47.57 -0.98
CA GLN A 551 12.59 -48.63 0.02
C GLN A 551 13.80 -49.52 -0.33
N ASN A 552 14.10 -49.71 -1.62
CA ASN A 552 15.23 -50.52 -2.09
C ASN A 552 16.60 -49.90 -1.78
N TYR A 553 16.65 -48.64 -1.36
CA TYR A 553 17.87 -47.91 -1.03
C TYR A 553 18.13 -47.84 0.48
N ILE A 554 17.33 -48.54 1.29
CA ILE A 554 17.50 -48.63 2.75
C ILE A 554 18.22 -49.93 3.11
N TYR A 555 19.27 -49.81 3.91
CA TYR A 555 20.06 -50.90 4.43
C TYR A 555 19.98 -50.90 5.97
N ASN A 556 19.80 -52.08 6.57
CA ASN A 556 19.69 -52.27 8.02
C ASN A 556 18.64 -51.37 8.70
N GLY A 557 17.52 -51.08 8.03
CA GLY A 557 16.40 -50.27 8.57
C GLY A 557 16.69 -48.78 8.80
N CYS A 558 17.96 -48.36 8.88
CA CYS A 558 18.36 -47.01 9.33
C CYS A 558 19.37 -46.30 8.42
N VAL A 559 20.02 -47.02 7.50
CA VAL A 559 21.09 -46.47 6.63
C VAL A 559 20.55 -46.29 5.22
N ILE A 560 20.65 -45.08 4.69
CA ILE A 560 20.23 -44.75 3.32
C ILE A 560 21.46 -44.77 2.42
N LEU A 561 21.38 -45.57 1.35
CA LEU A 561 22.44 -45.73 0.35
C LEU A 561 22.49 -44.58 -0.68
N LEU A 562 22.08 -43.37 -0.26
CA LEU A 562 22.12 -42.13 -1.02
C LEU A 562 22.82 -41.06 -0.18
N SER A 563 23.44 -40.08 -0.85
CA SER A 563 24.06 -38.94 -0.17
C SER A 563 23.03 -37.94 0.36
N GLU A 564 23.43 -37.16 1.36
CA GLU A 564 22.59 -36.12 1.93
C GLU A 564 22.23 -35.04 0.90
N SER A 565 23.15 -34.65 0.01
CA SER A 565 22.84 -33.70 -1.07
C SER A 565 21.79 -34.22 -2.04
N VAL A 566 21.79 -35.51 -2.37
CA VAL A 566 20.84 -36.12 -3.31
C VAL A 566 19.44 -36.18 -2.69
N ILE A 567 19.33 -36.55 -1.41
CA ILE A 567 18.06 -36.53 -0.68
C ILE A 567 17.52 -35.09 -0.59
N ALA A 568 18.38 -34.13 -0.24
CA ALA A 568 17.99 -32.72 -0.17
C ALA A 568 17.61 -32.14 -1.55
N PHE A 569 18.26 -32.59 -2.62
CA PHE A 569 17.95 -32.24 -4.01
C PHE A 569 16.56 -32.74 -4.40
N VAL A 570 16.26 -34.02 -4.13
CA VAL A 570 14.94 -34.64 -4.40
C VAL A 570 13.84 -33.86 -3.72
N LYS A 571 13.97 -33.60 -2.41
CA LYS A 571 12.95 -32.85 -1.67
C LYS A 571 12.70 -31.48 -2.31
N ARG A 572 13.77 -30.73 -2.58
CA ARG A 572 13.65 -29.36 -3.11
C ARG A 572 13.05 -29.30 -4.52
N ILE A 573 13.48 -30.19 -5.42
CA ILE A 573 12.94 -30.20 -6.79
C ILE A 573 11.47 -30.65 -6.81
N MET A 574 11.08 -31.57 -5.92
CA MET A 574 9.69 -32.00 -5.80
C MET A 574 8.80 -30.90 -5.22
N THR A 575 9.24 -30.18 -4.18
CA THR A 575 8.50 -29.01 -3.65
C THR A 575 8.36 -27.91 -4.71
N PHE A 576 9.41 -27.66 -5.50
CA PHE A 576 9.36 -26.70 -6.60
C PHE A 576 8.33 -27.12 -7.67
N LEU A 577 8.33 -28.39 -8.06
CA LEU A 577 7.37 -28.95 -9.01
C LEU A 577 5.93 -28.81 -8.51
N GLU A 578 5.67 -29.17 -7.26
CA GLU A 578 4.33 -29.07 -6.67
C GLU A 578 3.84 -27.62 -6.59
N GLY A 579 4.72 -26.66 -6.31
CA GLY A 579 4.39 -25.24 -6.40
C GLY A 579 4.10 -24.79 -7.84
N CYS A 580 4.92 -25.21 -8.80
CA CYS A 580 4.73 -24.90 -10.22
C CYS A 580 3.42 -25.45 -10.80
N PHE A 581 3.02 -26.66 -10.41
CA PHE A 581 1.78 -27.29 -10.92
C PHE A 581 0.50 -26.65 -10.42
N GLN A 582 0.56 -25.81 -9.38
CA GLN A 582 -0.59 -25.05 -8.91
C GLN A 582 -0.91 -23.83 -9.79
N PHE A 583 -0.04 -23.46 -10.74
CA PHE A 583 -0.34 -22.40 -11.70
C PHE A 583 -1.23 -22.93 -12.84
N ASP A 584 -2.45 -22.42 -12.95
CA ASP A 584 -3.42 -22.77 -14.01
C ASP A 584 -3.11 -22.08 -15.37
N VAL A 585 -1.84 -22.07 -15.81
CA VAL A 585 -1.41 -21.34 -17.02
C VAL A 585 -0.57 -22.22 -17.94
N CYS A 586 -1.15 -22.65 -19.06
CA CYS A 586 -0.53 -23.61 -19.99
C CYS A 586 0.78 -23.11 -20.62
N GLU A 587 0.93 -21.79 -20.81
CA GLU A 587 2.11 -21.15 -21.39
C GLU A 587 3.38 -21.38 -20.57
N ILE A 588 3.22 -21.73 -19.29
CA ILE A 588 4.32 -21.93 -18.34
C ILE A 588 4.87 -23.37 -18.39
N ASN A 589 4.10 -24.33 -18.92
CA ASN A 589 4.46 -25.75 -18.90
C ASN A 589 5.83 -26.04 -19.55
N ALA A 590 6.11 -25.43 -20.70
CA ALA A 590 7.41 -25.59 -21.38
C ALA A 590 8.56 -24.99 -20.56
N VAL A 591 8.33 -23.85 -19.93
CA VAL A 591 9.33 -23.16 -19.09
C VAL A 591 9.64 -23.97 -17.83
N ILE A 592 8.63 -24.58 -17.20
CA ILE A 592 8.82 -25.48 -16.05
C ILE A 592 9.75 -26.64 -16.44
N VAL A 593 9.51 -27.26 -17.60
CA VAL A 593 10.34 -28.37 -18.11
C VAL A 593 11.78 -27.92 -18.37
N GLU A 594 11.97 -26.75 -18.97
CA GLU A 594 13.29 -26.16 -19.17
C GLU A 594 14.02 -25.91 -17.84
N CYS A 595 13.34 -25.31 -16.86
CA CYS A 595 13.89 -25.05 -15.53
C CYS A 595 14.32 -26.34 -14.82
N ILE A 596 13.51 -27.40 -14.89
CA ILE A 596 13.87 -28.72 -14.35
C ILE A 596 15.13 -29.24 -15.04
N CYS A 597 15.19 -29.15 -16.37
CA CYS A 597 16.34 -29.61 -17.13
C CYS A 597 17.63 -28.88 -16.71
N ASP A 598 17.56 -27.57 -16.48
CA ASP A 598 18.71 -26.78 -16.05
C ASP A 598 19.17 -27.12 -14.63
N ILE A 599 18.23 -27.32 -13.70
CA ILE A 599 18.53 -27.75 -12.33
C ILE A 599 19.21 -29.12 -12.33
N PHE A 600 18.68 -30.09 -13.10
CA PHE A 600 19.30 -31.40 -13.28
C PHE A 600 20.68 -31.29 -13.92
N LYS A 601 20.84 -30.55 -15.03
CA LYS A 601 22.14 -30.36 -15.69
C LYS A 601 23.19 -29.81 -14.72
N CYS A 602 22.81 -28.89 -13.83
CA CYS A 602 23.71 -28.38 -12.79
C CYS A 602 24.17 -29.51 -11.84
N GLN A 603 23.23 -30.29 -11.30
CA GLN A 603 23.56 -31.39 -10.38
C GLN A 603 24.43 -32.46 -11.03
N ILE A 604 24.18 -32.78 -12.29
CA ILE A 604 24.94 -33.78 -13.05
C ILE A 604 26.35 -33.29 -13.37
N ARG A 605 26.51 -32.02 -13.77
CA ARG A 605 27.84 -31.40 -13.97
C ARG A 605 28.65 -31.38 -12.69
N ASN A 606 28.02 -31.12 -11.54
CA ASN A 606 28.68 -31.19 -10.23
C ASN A 606 29.19 -32.61 -9.95
N MET A 607 28.35 -33.64 -10.17
CA MET A 607 28.78 -35.04 -10.01
C MET A 607 29.92 -35.43 -10.96
N LYS A 608 29.89 -34.96 -12.22
CA LYS A 608 30.98 -35.19 -13.17
C LYS A 608 32.29 -34.55 -12.70
N ALA A 609 32.23 -33.33 -12.19
CA ALA A 609 33.40 -32.65 -11.62
C ALA A 609 33.96 -33.43 -10.42
N THR A 610 33.09 -33.96 -9.54
CA THR A 610 33.51 -34.83 -8.43
C THR A 610 34.17 -36.13 -8.94
N LEU A 611 33.60 -36.78 -9.96
CA LEU A 611 34.17 -38.02 -10.54
C LEU A 611 35.54 -37.81 -11.22
N ALA A 612 35.78 -36.59 -11.73
CA ALA A 612 37.07 -36.20 -12.29
C ALA A 612 38.12 -35.87 -11.22
N SER A 613 37.70 -35.51 -10.01
CA SER A 613 38.60 -35.25 -8.88
C SER A 613 39.26 -36.54 -8.39
N LYS A 614 40.55 -36.46 -8.04
CA LYS A 614 41.29 -37.57 -7.45
C LYS A 614 40.91 -37.83 -5.98
N GLN A 615 40.26 -36.86 -5.32
CA GLN A 615 39.90 -36.95 -3.91
C GLN A 615 38.85 -38.04 -3.63
N PHE A 616 37.92 -38.26 -4.55
CA PHE A 616 36.79 -39.19 -4.38
C PHE A 616 36.92 -40.47 -5.23
N ALA A 617 38.15 -40.92 -5.49
CA ALA A 617 38.40 -42.07 -6.35
C ALA A 617 37.78 -43.37 -5.79
N ASN A 618 37.68 -43.48 -4.46
CA ASN A 618 37.14 -44.64 -3.76
C ASN A 618 35.60 -44.61 -3.71
N GLU A 619 34.96 -43.43 -3.64
CA GLU A 619 33.49 -43.31 -3.63
C GLU A 619 32.86 -43.31 -5.03
N LYS A 620 33.64 -43.41 -6.11
CA LYS A 620 33.14 -43.51 -7.51
C LYS A 620 31.94 -44.47 -7.71
N PRO A 621 31.93 -45.73 -7.21
CA PRO A 621 30.77 -46.61 -7.38
C PRO A 621 29.53 -46.12 -6.63
N PHE A 622 29.71 -45.43 -5.49
CA PHE A 622 28.61 -44.85 -4.73
C PHE A 622 28.01 -43.63 -5.45
N ILE A 623 28.85 -42.77 -6.02
CA ILE A 623 28.42 -41.62 -6.84
C ILE A 623 27.60 -42.11 -8.06
N LEU A 624 28.04 -43.18 -8.73
CA LEU A 624 27.31 -43.76 -9.85
C LEU A 624 25.96 -44.36 -9.44
N LYS A 625 25.85 -45.01 -8.27
CA LYS A 625 24.55 -45.48 -7.74
C LYS A 625 23.58 -44.32 -7.50
N ASN A 626 24.06 -43.20 -6.97
CA ASN A 626 23.26 -41.98 -6.79
C ASN A 626 22.82 -41.38 -8.13
N ALA A 627 23.69 -41.38 -9.14
CA ALA A 627 23.35 -40.94 -10.49
C ALA A 627 22.28 -41.81 -11.17
N VAL A 628 22.36 -43.14 -11.01
CA VAL A 628 21.35 -44.10 -11.47
C VAL A 628 20.01 -43.82 -10.81
N PHE A 629 19.99 -43.54 -9.50
CA PHE A 629 18.75 -43.15 -8.80
C PHE A 629 18.15 -41.84 -9.36
N LEU A 630 18.97 -40.81 -9.60
CA LEU A 630 18.50 -39.55 -10.19
C LEU A 630 17.92 -39.73 -11.60
N ASN A 631 18.53 -40.56 -12.45
CA ASN A 631 18.06 -40.80 -13.81
C ASN A 631 16.85 -41.75 -13.86
N HIS A 632 16.95 -42.94 -13.25
CA HIS A 632 15.93 -43.98 -13.43
C HIS A 632 14.77 -43.88 -12.45
N CYS A 633 14.97 -43.35 -11.24
CA CYS A 633 13.89 -43.21 -10.26
C CYS A 633 13.31 -41.80 -10.27
N LEU A 634 14.11 -40.76 -10.01
CA LEU A 634 13.61 -39.40 -9.85
C LEU A 634 13.11 -38.80 -11.17
N LEU A 635 13.93 -38.80 -12.23
CA LEU A 635 13.54 -38.23 -13.52
C LEU A 635 12.35 -38.97 -14.14
N SER A 636 12.29 -40.30 -14.02
CA SER A 636 11.13 -41.10 -14.42
C SER A 636 9.86 -40.75 -13.64
N CYS A 637 9.98 -40.50 -12.33
CA CYS A 637 8.87 -40.06 -11.50
C CYS A 637 8.37 -38.68 -11.92
N ILE A 638 9.29 -37.72 -12.11
CA ILE A 638 8.96 -36.37 -12.57
C ILE A 638 8.28 -36.42 -13.93
N LYS A 639 8.82 -37.20 -14.88
CA LYS A 639 8.22 -37.39 -16.19
C LYS A 639 6.78 -37.88 -16.10
N ARG A 640 6.51 -38.94 -15.31
CA ARG A 640 5.14 -39.46 -15.10
C ARG A 640 4.21 -38.39 -14.51
N LYS A 641 4.67 -37.64 -13.51
CA LYS A 641 3.88 -36.55 -12.91
C LYS A 641 3.59 -35.42 -13.90
N THR A 642 4.59 -34.99 -14.68
CA THR A 642 4.39 -33.95 -15.69
C THR A 642 3.47 -34.39 -16.82
N GLU A 643 3.56 -35.65 -17.26
CA GLU A 643 2.68 -36.21 -18.30
C GLU A 643 1.24 -36.34 -17.81
N ALA A 644 1.03 -36.71 -16.53
CA ALA A 644 -0.30 -36.80 -15.93
C ALA A 644 -0.98 -35.42 -15.81
N ILE A 645 -0.23 -34.36 -15.50
CA ILE A 645 -0.77 -33.02 -15.29
C ILE A 645 -0.92 -32.25 -16.60
N PHE A 646 0.11 -32.29 -17.46
CA PHE A 646 0.11 -31.54 -18.72
C PHE A 646 -0.64 -32.27 -19.85
N GLY A 647 -0.78 -33.60 -19.75
CA GLY A 647 -1.48 -34.42 -20.75
C GLY A 647 -0.65 -34.76 -22.00
N TYR A 648 0.63 -34.40 -22.04
CA TYR A 648 1.55 -34.71 -23.15
C TYR A 648 2.99 -34.92 -22.68
N SER A 649 3.77 -35.67 -23.47
CA SER A 649 5.16 -36.00 -23.19
C SER A 649 6.14 -34.98 -23.76
N PHE A 650 7.15 -34.60 -22.99
CA PHE A 650 8.21 -33.68 -23.39
C PHE A 650 9.45 -34.44 -23.89
N LYS A 651 10.03 -34.01 -25.02
CA LYS A 651 11.23 -34.63 -25.61
C LYS A 651 12.49 -34.29 -24.81
N GLU A 652 12.45 -33.15 -24.13
CA GLU A 652 13.49 -32.58 -23.28
C GLU A 652 13.89 -33.55 -22.15
N PHE A 653 12.93 -34.28 -21.56
CA PHE A 653 13.25 -35.30 -20.55
C PHE A 653 13.99 -36.51 -21.12
N ARG A 654 13.70 -36.92 -22.37
CA ARG A 654 14.45 -37.99 -23.05
C ARG A 654 15.88 -37.53 -23.36
N GLN A 655 16.03 -36.29 -23.83
CA GLN A 655 17.34 -35.68 -24.07
C GLN A 655 18.13 -35.56 -22.76
N LEU A 656 17.49 -35.14 -21.67
CA LEU A 656 18.10 -35.06 -20.35
C LEU A 656 18.57 -36.42 -19.87
N SER A 657 17.74 -37.47 -19.99
CA SER A 657 18.14 -38.83 -19.62
C SER A 657 19.37 -39.31 -20.42
N SER A 658 19.40 -39.08 -21.74
CA SER A 658 20.57 -39.39 -22.57
C SER A 658 21.81 -38.55 -22.21
N PHE A 659 21.62 -37.29 -21.81
CA PHE A 659 22.69 -36.42 -21.35
C PHE A 659 23.29 -36.93 -20.05
N ILE A 660 22.46 -37.40 -19.11
CA ILE A 660 22.92 -37.99 -17.84
C ILE A 660 23.77 -39.24 -18.11
N ASP A 661 23.27 -40.13 -18.97
CA ASP A 661 23.99 -41.36 -19.32
C ASP A 661 25.33 -41.08 -20.01
N SER A 662 25.38 -40.08 -20.89
CA SER A 662 26.59 -39.65 -21.60
C SER A 662 27.61 -38.97 -20.69
N GLU A 663 27.17 -38.06 -19.82
CA GLU A 663 28.08 -37.26 -18.99
C GLU A 663 28.71 -38.05 -17.84
N LEU A 664 28.01 -39.09 -17.36
CA LEU A 664 28.46 -39.92 -16.25
C LEU A 664 28.90 -41.33 -16.69
N ALA A 665 28.90 -41.60 -18.00
CA ALA A 665 29.27 -42.89 -18.61
C ALA A 665 28.59 -44.10 -17.96
N ILE A 666 27.31 -43.93 -17.56
CA ILE A 666 26.55 -44.94 -16.82
C ILE A 666 26.48 -46.26 -17.61
N ASN A 667 26.46 -46.18 -18.94
CA ASN A 667 26.42 -47.32 -19.85
C ASN A 667 27.79 -47.92 -20.24
N GLU A 668 28.92 -47.23 -20.02
CA GLU A 668 30.24 -47.82 -20.33
C GLU A 668 30.64 -48.90 -19.32
N LYS A 669 30.17 -48.78 -18.06
CA LYS A 669 30.40 -49.83 -17.05
C LYS A 669 29.44 -51.02 -17.14
N ALA A 670 28.27 -50.87 -17.75
CA ALA A 670 27.38 -52.02 -18.02
C ALA A 670 28.00 -53.01 -19.03
N ASN A 671 28.87 -52.53 -19.92
CA ASN A 671 29.66 -53.39 -20.82
C ASN A 671 30.99 -53.86 -20.20
N ALA A 672 31.55 -53.14 -19.22
CA ALA A 672 32.74 -53.59 -18.48
C ALA A 672 32.45 -54.61 -17.36
N THR A 673 31.21 -54.69 -16.87
CA THR A 673 30.77 -55.68 -15.85
C THR A 673 30.23 -56.99 -16.43
N LYS A 674 30.30 -57.19 -17.75
CA LYS A 674 30.10 -58.54 -18.34
C LYS A 674 31.25 -59.54 -18.06
N SER A 675 32.28 -59.15 -17.30
CA SER A 675 33.37 -60.03 -16.89
C SER A 675 33.44 -60.35 -15.39
N GLN A 676 32.43 -60.01 -14.58
CA GLN A 676 32.35 -60.53 -13.22
C GLN A 676 30.89 -60.64 -12.78
N ALA A 677 30.45 -61.89 -12.64
CA ALA A 677 29.13 -62.26 -12.16
C ALA A 677 28.90 -61.69 -10.76
N ASP A 678 27.82 -60.92 -10.61
CA ASP A 678 26.88 -60.99 -9.48
C ASP A 678 25.71 -60.02 -9.75
N TYR A 679 24.66 -60.57 -10.35
CA TYR A 679 23.31 -59.99 -10.37
C TYR A 679 22.42 -60.88 -9.52
N PRO A 680 21.72 -60.38 -8.49
CA PRO A 680 20.44 -60.95 -8.09
C PRO A 680 19.38 -60.29 -8.98
N SER A 681 18.95 -61.04 -9.99
CA SER A 681 17.82 -60.73 -10.84
C SER A 681 16.53 -60.56 -10.04
N LEU A 682 15.77 -59.50 -10.33
CA LEU A 682 14.34 -59.47 -10.07
C LEU A 682 13.69 -60.68 -10.75
N LYS A 683 13.01 -61.54 -9.97
CA LYS A 683 11.93 -62.39 -10.49
C LYS A 683 10.71 -62.32 -9.58
N SER A 684 9.61 -62.10 -10.28
CA SER A 684 8.21 -62.24 -9.91
C SER A 684 7.90 -63.53 -9.13
N GLY A 685 6.94 -63.44 -8.23
CA GLY A 685 6.63 -64.48 -7.24
C GLY A 685 6.12 -65.82 -7.78
N GLN A 686 6.24 -66.83 -6.91
CA GLN A 686 5.23 -67.85 -6.65
C GLN A 686 5.61 -68.61 -5.37
N SER A 687 4.57 -69.05 -4.68
CA SER A 687 4.50 -69.85 -3.46
C SER A 687 5.41 -71.07 -3.38
N ALA A 688 6.02 -71.30 -2.22
CA ALA A 688 6.15 -72.63 -1.60
C ALA A 688 6.50 -72.48 -0.12
N SER A 689 5.82 -73.28 0.69
CA SER A 689 5.87 -73.42 2.13
C SER A 689 6.89 -74.47 2.60
N LEU A 690 7.17 -74.43 3.92
CA LEU A 690 7.65 -75.47 4.83
C LEU A 690 9.15 -75.47 5.18
N ASP A 691 9.34 -75.22 6.48
CA ASP A 691 10.18 -75.92 7.45
C ASP A 691 11.69 -76.02 7.20
N GLU A 692 12.46 -75.29 8.03
CA GLU A 692 13.34 -75.96 8.99
C GLU A 692 13.76 -75.02 10.13
N GLU A 693 13.78 -75.61 11.32
CA GLU A 693 13.91 -75.06 12.66
C GLU A 693 15.36 -74.73 13.07
N PHE A 694 15.48 -73.76 13.98
CA PHE A 694 16.45 -73.56 15.07
C PHE A 694 17.97 -73.81 14.83
N ASP A 695 18.78 -72.78 15.10
CA ASP A 695 19.51 -72.77 16.38
C ASP A 695 19.94 -71.35 16.81
N TYR A 696 19.62 -71.08 18.07
CA TYR A 696 20.04 -69.93 18.87
C TYR A 696 21.32 -70.35 19.61
N ASP A 697 22.30 -69.45 19.68
CA ASP A 697 23.29 -69.25 20.75
C ASP A 697 24.67 -68.92 20.17
N ASP A 698 25.08 -67.66 20.33
CA ASP A 698 26.12 -67.34 21.32
C ASP A 698 26.40 -65.84 21.33
N ALA A 699 26.07 -65.25 22.47
CA ALA A 699 26.57 -63.97 22.89
C ALA A 699 27.99 -64.14 23.40
N GLU A 700 28.93 -63.28 22.99
CA GLU A 700 29.96 -62.84 23.93
C GLU A 700 30.60 -61.51 23.53
N PHE A 701 30.74 -60.69 24.57
CA PHE A 701 31.39 -59.39 24.66
C PHE A 701 32.84 -59.42 24.13
N VAL A 702 33.25 -58.37 23.39
CA VAL A 702 34.32 -57.40 23.75
C VAL A 702 34.04 -56.09 23.02
#